data_AF-A0A6L7IIE5-F1
#
_entry.id   AF-A0A6L7IIE5-F1
#
_cell.length_a   1.000
_cell.length_b   1.000
_cell.length_c   1.000
_cell.angle_alpha   90.00
_cell.angle_beta   90.00
_cell.angle_gamma   90.00
#
_symmetry.space_group_name_H-M   'P 1'
#
loop_
_entity.id
_entity.type
_entity.pdbx_description
1 polymer ?
#
loop_
_entity_poly.entity_id
_entity_poly.type
_entity_poly.pdbx_seq_one_letter_code
_entity_poly.pdbx_strand_id
1 'polypeptide(L)'
;MNKLLLTFAFMFAFFANMKSQTGQIGAGTATSTYLPIYSCYGYNYSQQIYTAAEVNTALGANTYITAIRFYVGSTASTQANYNDWVVYMGNTAQNDFATTTSWIPLGNLQQVYSGTLPNMTNGAWVEIPLTTPFIWDGTSNLVIAVDENSANYSCTQSWGAYAAGTNRGILYYSDGTNPDPASPPSANRRENSIPRVQFTSFNLQPCTTAPPSNISVGNMTSTSATVSWTPSTGATYVLRYRTLPGGAWTSVNITTPLANNYTIPGLTESTQYEVEIATVCGGTQGAFSTAIPFTTPSLGYCTANPTSTFVYEYISNVTVTPNGLPTMVSTSTVPPPFYSDYTTDPARLVRLYRNSVQNSITVSKVWPGFNYNAGTRAWIDFNRNGVFEDSERILNDPSNTNATATANFVVPPTAYTGNNTLRMRVILREGGDPNACGTFTYGEVEDYSVQLLDMQPCTVAPPTPIVVSNITVSTATVSWAASQGATYLVRYRTGTGAWLTATVPGPQLNIAYLSSLLEATTYEVQVATVCNGTQGAWSPSTSFTTATLTYCTANPTSTTVYEYISNVTVTPTGGTPMVSNSPSPPPFYTDYGSDPTRLITLFRGTANNSISVTKTYPNSLWNASARAWIDFNRNGVFEDSERILDTPSNQITLVNGTFTVPGTAAQGAYMGNLPVKMRVILRESGLPNPCGTFTYGEVEDYNVVLADLQPCTTAAPTPITVTTPTHNTA
;
A
#
# COMPACT_ATOMS: atom_id res chain seq x y z
N MET A 1 -3.49 -28.93 -6.61
CA MET A 1 -4.29 -29.79 -7.52
C MET A 1 -5.09 -29.03 -8.59
N ASN A 2 -5.53 -27.78 -8.38
CA ASN A 2 -6.36 -27.07 -9.37
C ASN A 2 -5.62 -26.33 -10.50
N LYS A 3 -4.29 -26.16 -10.42
CA LYS A 3 -3.50 -25.53 -11.50
C LYS A 3 -3.20 -26.46 -12.68
N LEU A 4 -3.29 -27.79 -12.51
CA LEU A 4 -3.01 -28.77 -13.57
C LEU A 4 -4.24 -29.06 -14.46
N LEU A 5 -5.45 -28.91 -13.92
CA LEU A 5 -6.70 -29.09 -14.69
C LEU A 5 -7.00 -27.90 -15.62
N LEU A 6 -6.54 -26.69 -15.30
CA LEU A 6 -6.88 -25.49 -16.06
C LEU A 6 -6.08 -25.38 -17.38
N THR A 7 -4.85 -25.87 -17.42
CA THR A 7 -4.03 -25.97 -18.64
C THR A 7 -4.53 -27.07 -19.59
N PHE A 8 -5.14 -28.13 -19.04
CA PHE A 8 -5.72 -29.24 -19.82
C PHE A 8 -7.05 -28.85 -20.52
N ALA A 9 -7.85 -27.97 -19.91
CA ALA A 9 -9.14 -27.56 -20.46
C ALA A 9 -9.03 -26.69 -21.72
N PHE A 10 -7.96 -25.88 -21.83
CA PHE A 10 -7.80 -24.99 -22.99
C PHE A 10 -7.36 -25.73 -24.25
N MET A 11 -6.55 -26.79 -24.15
CA MET A 11 -6.11 -27.52 -25.34
C MET A 11 -7.30 -28.16 -26.07
N PHE A 12 -8.30 -28.68 -25.36
CA PHE A 12 -9.51 -29.27 -25.98
C PHE A 12 -10.54 -28.25 -26.49
N ALA A 13 -10.62 -27.04 -25.91
CA ALA A 13 -11.57 -26.01 -26.35
C ALA A 13 -11.30 -25.49 -27.78
N PHE A 14 -10.05 -25.57 -28.25
CA PHE A 14 -9.67 -25.15 -29.62
C PHE A 14 -10.11 -26.14 -30.71
N PHE A 15 -10.25 -27.43 -30.40
CA PHE A 15 -10.49 -28.46 -31.41
C PHE A 15 -11.96 -28.77 -31.66
N ALA A 16 -12.90 -28.14 -30.93
CA ALA A 16 -14.34 -28.41 -31.06
C ALA A 16 -14.90 -28.21 -32.49
N ASN A 17 -14.21 -27.42 -33.32
CA ASN A 17 -14.58 -27.17 -34.72
C ASN A 17 -13.62 -27.79 -35.75
N MET A 18 -12.55 -28.47 -35.32
CA MET A 18 -11.63 -29.15 -36.22
C MET A 18 -11.97 -30.63 -36.29
N LYS A 19 -12.14 -31.16 -37.51
CA LYS A 19 -12.40 -32.60 -37.68
C LYS A 19 -11.15 -33.37 -37.26
N SER A 20 -11.23 -34.08 -36.14
CA SER A 20 -10.22 -35.09 -35.81
C SER A 20 -10.24 -36.17 -36.88
N GLN A 21 -9.06 -36.66 -37.22
CA GLN A 21 -8.89 -37.81 -38.09
C GLN A 21 -8.02 -38.84 -37.39
N THR A 22 -8.28 -40.11 -37.70
CA THR A 22 -7.44 -41.21 -37.25
C THR A 22 -6.79 -41.85 -38.46
N GLY A 23 -5.47 -41.85 -38.48
CA GLY A 23 -4.66 -42.50 -39.52
C GLY A 23 -3.87 -43.65 -38.95
N GLN A 24 -3.84 -44.78 -39.66
CA GLN A 24 -3.05 -45.95 -39.25
C GLN A 24 -1.89 -46.18 -40.21
N ILE A 25 -0.71 -46.46 -39.66
CA ILE A 25 0.43 -46.98 -40.41
C ILE A 25 0.66 -48.44 -40.03
N GLY A 26 0.82 -49.28 -41.05
CA GLY A 26 0.93 -50.74 -40.92
C GLY A 26 -0.42 -51.45 -40.81
N ALA A 27 -0.46 -52.71 -41.25
CA ALA A 27 -1.65 -53.56 -41.21
C ALA A 27 -1.25 -55.04 -40.98
N GLY A 28 -2.23 -55.93 -40.83
CA GLY A 28 -2.01 -57.37 -40.66
C GLY A 28 -2.19 -57.89 -39.22
N THR A 29 -1.69 -59.09 -38.94
CA THR A 29 -1.84 -59.76 -37.64
C THR A 29 -0.51 -60.10 -36.97
N ALA A 30 0.61 -59.70 -37.58
CA ALA A 30 1.94 -59.94 -37.02
C ALA A 30 2.12 -59.19 -35.71
N THR A 31 2.90 -59.79 -34.80
CA THR A 31 3.30 -59.19 -33.54
C THR A 31 4.82 -59.22 -33.39
N SER A 32 5.37 -58.30 -32.59
CA SER A 32 6.77 -58.23 -32.22
C SER A 32 6.90 -58.04 -30.72
N THR A 33 7.89 -58.69 -30.11
CA THR A 33 8.23 -58.50 -28.69
C THR A 33 9.33 -57.45 -28.49
N TYR A 34 9.92 -56.89 -29.56
CA TYR A 34 11.11 -56.04 -29.45
C TYR A 34 10.82 -54.54 -29.57
N LEU A 35 9.82 -54.14 -30.36
CA LEU A 35 9.49 -52.72 -30.58
C LEU A 35 8.02 -52.44 -30.26
N PRO A 36 7.69 -51.25 -29.71
CA PRO A 36 8.59 -50.14 -29.40
C PRO A 36 9.48 -50.35 -28.17
N ILE A 37 9.23 -51.39 -27.37
CA ILE A 37 10.11 -51.78 -26.25
C ILE A 37 10.24 -53.31 -26.19
N TYR A 38 11.26 -53.80 -25.49
CA TYR A 38 11.41 -55.20 -25.14
C TYR A 38 11.19 -55.41 -23.64
N SER A 39 10.00 -55.85 -23.27
CA SER A 39 9.57 -55.95 -21.86
C SER A 39 10.31 -56.99 -21.01
N CYS A 40 11.22 -57.76 -21.59
CA CYS A 40 12.07 -58.71 -20.85
C CYS A 40 13.31 -58.06 -20.23
N TYR A 41 13.47 -56.74 -20.36
CA TYR A 41 14.55 -55.97 -19.78
C TYR A 41 13.98 -54.73 -19.08
N GLY A 42 14.70 -54.27 -18.05
CA GLY A 42 14.33 -53.06 -17.31
C GLY A 42 14.28 -51.84 -18.22
N TYR A 43 15.42 -51.42 -18.78
CA TYR A 43 15.49 -50.17 -19.51
C TYR A 43 15.50 -50.38 -21.03
N ASN A 44 14.83 -49.50 -21.77
CA ASN A 44 14.79 -49.55 -23.22
C ASN A 44 14.96 -48.15 -23.83
N TYR A 45 15.68 -48.05 -24.94
CA TYR A 45 15.59 -46.91 -25.84
C TYR A 45 15.47 -47.40 -27.27
N SER A 46 14.46 -46.92 -27.98
CA SER A 46 14.18 -47.34 -29.34
C SER A 46 13.85 -46.16 -30.23
N GLN A 47 14.09 -46.32 -31.54
CA GLN A 47 13.59 -45.41 -32.57
C GLN A 47 13.00 -46.21 -33.74
N GLN A 48 11.93 -45.70 -34.32
CA GLN A 48 11.27 -46.28 -35.49
C GLN A 48 11.03 -45.20 -36.53
N ILE A 49 11.45 -45.46 -37.77
CA ILE A 49 11.26 -44.55 -38.91
C ILE A 49 10.02 -45.02 -39.67
N TYR A 50 9.02 -44.15 -39.80
CA TYR A 50 7.84 -44.25 -40.65
C TYR A 50 8.04 -43.35 -41.88
N THR A 51 7.83 -43.86 -43.09
CA THR A 51 8.21 -43.13 -44.31
C THR A 51 7.25 -41.99 -44.57
N ALA A 52 7.73 -40.94 -45.24
CA ALA A 52 6.88 -39.84 -45.68
C ALA A 52 5.64 -40.32 -46.44
N ALA A 53 5.77 -41.35 -47.29
CA ALA A 53 4.66 -41.94 -48.03
C ALA A 53 3.63 -42.61 -47.11
N GLU A 54 4.07 -43.37 -46.10
CA GLU A 54 3.18 -44.00 -45.11
C GLU A 54 2.45 -42.95 -44.27
N VAL A 55 3.17 -41.93 -43.79
CA VAL A 55 2.61 -40.86 -42.96
C VAL A 55 1.62 -40.01 -43.78
N ASN A 56 1.96 -39.66 -45.02
CA ASN A 56 1.06 -38.93 -45.90
C ASN A 56 -0.20 -39.75 -46.26
N THR A 57 -0.07 -41.07 -46.43
CA THR A 57 -1.23 -41.93 -46.69
C THR A 57 -2.14 -42.02 -45.46
N ALA A 58 -1.56 -42.09 -44.27
CA ALA A 58 -2.32 -42.21 -43.02
C ALA A 58 -2.99 -40.89 -42.60
N LEU A 59 -2.29 -39.77 -42.72
CA LEU A 59 -2.71 -38.49 -42.15
C LEU A 59 -2.89 -37.38 -43.20
N GLY A 60 -2.25 -37.47 -44.36
CA GLY A 60 -2.11 -36.33 -45.26
C GLY A 60 -1.08 -35.31 -44.76
N ALA A 61 -0.79 -34.31 -45.59
CA ALA A 61 0.17 -33.26 -45.27
C ALA A 61 -0.38 -32.26 -44.25
N ASN A 62 0.52 -31.57 -43.54
CA ASN A 62 0.21 -30.45 -42.64
C ASN A 62 -0.74 -30.81 -41.48
N THR A 63 -0.48 -31.96 -40.84
CA THR A 63 -1.29 -32.46 -39.74
C THR A 63 -0.63 -32.24 -38.39
N TYR A 64 -1.48 -31.96 -37.41
CA TYR A 64 -1.10 -31.82 -36.01
C TYR A 64 -1.49 -33.09 -35.26
N ILE A 65 -0.50 -33.91 -34.90
CA ILE A 65 -0.70 -35.17 -34.18
C ILE A 65 -0.89 -34.86 -32.71
N THR A 66 -2.00 -35.31 -32.12
CA THR A 66 -2.36 -35.08 -30.71
C THR A 66 -2.41 -36.34 -29.87
N ALA A 67 -2.44 -37.51 -30.50
CA ALA A 67 -2.23 -38.77 -29.81
C ALA A 67 -1.55 -39.77 -30.74
N ILE A 68 -0.75 -40.65 -30.15
CA ILE A 68 -0.25 -41.86 -30.80
C ILE A 68 -0.86 -43.06 -30.09
N ARG A 69 -1.20 -44.10 -30.85
CA ARG A 69 -1.66 -45.37 -30.30
C ARG A 69 -0.77 -46.50 -30.80
N PHE A 70 -0.40 -47.38 -29.89
CA PHE A 70 0.28 -48.64 -30.21
C PHE A 70 -0.70 -49.80 -30.06
N TYR A 71 -0.65 -50.77 -30.97
CA TYR A 71 -1.50 -51.96 -30.85
C TYR A 71 -0.88 -52.95 -29.88
N VAL A 72 -1.62 -53.34 -28.85
CA VAL A 72 -1.17 -54.33 -27.86
C VAL A 72 -1.52 -55.73 -28.38
N GLY A 73 -0.49 -56.50 -28.74
CA GLY A 73 -0.63 -57.88 -29.21
C GLY A 73 -0.79 -58.90 -28.08
N SER A 74 -0.14 -58.68 -26.94
CA SER A 74 -0.33 -59.39 -25.66
C SER A 74 0.23 -58.54 -24.52
N THR A 75 -0.35 -58.63 -23.33
CA THR A 75 0.15 -57.99 -22.11
C THR A 75 0.99 -58.97 -21.30
N ALA A 76 2.05 -58.48 -20.66
CA ALA A 76 2.75 -59.27 -19.65
C ALA A 76 2.04 -59.19 -18.29
N SER A 77 2.44 -60.06 -17.35
CA SER A 77 1.79 -60.20 -16.04
C SER A 77 1.82 -58.95 -15.16
N THR A 78 2.84 -58.10 -15.29
CA THR A 78 3.02 -56.90 -14.45
C THR A 78 3.33 -55.69 -15.32
N GLN A 79 2.28 -54.95 -15.70
CA GLN A 79 2.43 -53.74 -16.53
C GLN A 79 3.32 -52.67 -15.89
N ALA A 80 3.33 -52.55 -14.56
CA ALA A 80 4.15 -51.57 -13.83
C ALA A 80 5.66 -51.72 -14.05
N ASN A 81 6.11 -52.80 -14.68
CA ASN A 81 7.52 -53.04 -14.99
C ASN A 81 7.90 -52.62 -16.42
N TYR A 82 7.00 -52.02 -17.21
CA TYR A 82 7.35 -51.62 -18.59
C TYR A 82 6.49 -50.46 -19.11
N ASN A 83 5.97 -49.63 -18.20
CA ASN A 83 5.00 -48.59 -18.53
C ASN A 83 5.44 -47.17 -18.19
N ASP A 84 6.69 -46.94 -17.77
CA ASP A 84 7.22 -45.59 -17.52
C ASP A 84 7.93 -45.05 -18.76
N TRP A 85 7.20 -44.30 -19.60
CA TRP A 85 7.64 -43.96 -20.95
C TRP A 85 7.89 -42.46 -21.10
N VAL A 86 8.96 -42.13 -21.81
CA VAL A 86 9.13 -40.85 -22.50
C VAL A 86 9.06 -41.11 -24.00
N VAL A 87 8.21 -40.38 -24.70
CA VAL A 87 8.05 -40.51 -26.16
C VAL A 87 8.54 -39.24 -26.82
N TYR A 88 9.35 -39.41 -27.86
CA TYR A 88 9.80 -38.33 -28.72
C TYR A 88 9.36 -38.55 -30.15
N MET A 89 9.15 -37.45 -30.88
CA MET A 89 8.86 -37.49 -32.32
C MET A 89 9.78 -36.50 -33.05
N GLY A 90 10.13 -36.80 -34.30
CA GLY A 90 11.00 -35.95 -35.10
C GLY A 90 10.77 -36.12 -36.60
N ASN A 91 11.12 -35.09 -37.36
CA ASN A 91 11.19 -35.15 -38.83
C ASN A 91 12.63 -35.54 -39.21
N THR A 92 12.80 -36.52 -40.09
CA THR A 92 14.13 -37.04 -40.46
C THR A 92 14.26 -37.32 -41.95
N ALA A 93 15.45 -37.08 -42.49
CA ALA A 93 15.82 -37.48 -43.84
C ALA A 93 16.36 -38.93 -43.91
N GLN A 94 16.62 -39.59 -42.75
CA GLN A 94 17.04 -40.99 -42.74
C GLN A 94 15.90 -41.91 -43.20
N ASN A 95 16.22 -42.86 -44.07
CA ASN A 95 15.28 -43.89 -44.54
C ASN A 95 15.31 -45.15 -43.66
N ASP A 96 16.46 -45.42 -43.04
CA ASP A 96 16.74 -46.57 -42.18
C ASP A 96 17.89 -46.26 -41.20
N PHE A 97 18.13 -47.19 -40.27
CA PHE A 97 19.25 -47.16 -39.34
C PHE A 97 20.42 -47.96 -39.92
N ALA A 98 21.32 -47.29 -40.66
CA ALA A 98 22.43 -47.91 -41.39
C ALA A 98 23.44 -48.68 -40.51
N THR A 99 23.59 -48.29 -39.25
CA THR A 99 24.46 -48.95 -38.24
C THR A 99 23.76 -49.00 -36.88
N THR A 100 24.34 -49.73 -35.92
CA THR A 100 23.84 -49.80 -34.53
C THR A 100 24.02 -48.50 -33.73
N THR A 101 24.64 -47.48 -34.30
CA THR A 101 24.79 -46.14 -33.69
C THR A 101 24.12 -45.05 -34.50
N SER A 102 23.33 -45.40 -35.52
CA SER A 102 22.68 -44.45 -36.44
C SER A 102 21.43 -43.76 -35.85
N TRP A 103 21.39 -43.58 -34.53
CA TRP A 103 20.32 -42.89 -33.82
C TRP A 103 20.12 -41.47 -34.37
N ILE A 104 18.87 -41.06 -34.48
CA ILE A 104 18.54 -39.66 -34.74
C ILE A 104 18.83 -38.87 -33.45
N PRO A 105 19.69 -37.84 -33.48
CA PRO A 105 20.10 -37.12 -32.28
C PRO A 105 18.92 -36.44 -31.58
N LEU A 106 18.96 -36.40 -30.23
CA LEU A 106 17.90 -35.80 -29.41
C LEU A 106 17.58 -34.35 -29.80
N GLY A 107 18.56 -33.55 -30.25
CA GLY A 107 18.34 -32.18 -30.72
C GLY A 107 17.42 -32.05 -31.94
N ASN A 108 17.17 -33.16 -32.66
CA ASN A 108 16.24 -33.24 -33.78
C ASN A 108 14.90 -33.89 -33.39
N LEU A 109 14.71 -34.20 -32.10
CA LEU A 109 13.51 -34.82 -31.57
C LEU A 109 12.80 -33.87 -30.58
N GLN A 110 11.48 -33.92 -30.59
CA GLN A 110 10.62 -33.21 -29.63
C GLN A 110 10.07 -34.22 -28.64
N GLN A 111 10.20 -33.95 -27.33
CA GLN A 111 9.49 -34.73 -26.31
C GLN A 111 7.99 -34.43 -26.43
N VAL A 112 7.19 -35.46 -26.70
CA VAL A 112 5.73 -35.32 -26.93
C VAL A 112 4.90 -35.92 -25.79
N TYR A 113 5.49 -36.79 -24.97
CA TYR A 113 4.85 -37.40 -23.81
C TYR A 113 5.91 -37.82 -22.79
N SER A 114 5.56 -37.77 -21.50
CA SER A 114 6.34 -38.36 -20.41
C SER A 114 5.39 -38.81 -19.29
N GLY A 115 5.51 -40.05 -18.85
CA GLY A 115 4.80 -40.60 -17.70
C GLY A 115 4.39 -42.05 -17.86
N THR A 116 3.51 -42.49 -16.97
CA THR A 116 3.02 -43.87 -16.92
C THR A 116 1.92 -44.13 -17.96
N LEU A 117 2.09 -45.16 -18.80
CA LEU A 117 1.10 -45.54 -19.81
C LEU A 117 -0.25 -45.95 -19.20
N PRO A 118 -1.37 -45.67 -19.89
CA PRO A 118 -2.68 -46.21 -19.52
C PRO A 118 -2.73 -47.73 -19.49
N ASN A 119 -3.73 -48.29 -18.80
CA ASN A 119 -3.91 -49.74 -18.71
C ASN A 119 -4.02 -50.39 -20.11
N MET A 120 -3.17 -51.38 -20.36
CA MET A 120 -3.12 -52.09 -21.64
C MET A 120 -4.08 -53.27 -21.64
N THR A 121 -4.76 -53.48 -22.77
CA THR A 121 -5.68 -54.61 -22.97
C THR A 121 -5.21 -55.42 -24.18
N ASN A 122 -5.18 -56.74 -24.04
CA ASN A 122 -4.81 -57.65 -25.12
C ASN A 122 -5.71 -57.46 -26.36
N GLY A 123 -5.11 -57.29 -27.55
CA GLY A 123 -5.83 -57.09 -28.81
C GLY A 123 -6.42 -55.70 -29.01
N ALA A 124 -6.06 -54.72 -28.17
CA ALA A 124 -6.57 -53.34 -28.23
C ALA A 124 -5.46 -52.32 -28.52
N TRP A 125 -5.86 -51.12 -28.92
CA TRP A 125 -4.96 -49.97 -29.03
C TRP A 125 -4.81 -49.29 -27.66
N VAL A 126 -3.57 -49.09 -27.21
CA VAL A 126 -3.28 -48.19 -26.09
C VAL A 126 -3.04 -46.79 -26.63
N GLU A 127 -3.85 -45.82 -26.21
CA GLU A 127 -3.72 -44.42 -26.62
C GLU A 127 -2.82 -43.65 -25.66
N ILE A 128 -1.86 -42.92 -26.23
CA ILE A 128 -0.94 -42.04 -25.53
C ILE A 128 -1.28 -40.60 -25.99
N PRO A 129 -1.96 -39.80 -25.15
CA PRO A 129 -2.21 -38.40 -25.47
C PRO A 129 -0.89 -37.62 -25.42
N LEU A 130 -0.61 -36.82 -26.44
CA LEU A 130 0.60 -36.01 -26.48
C LEU A 130 0.42 -34.78 -25.59
N THR A 131 1.29 -34.61 -24.59
CA THR A 131 1.35 -33.39 -23.77
C THR A 131 1.90 -32.21 -24.55
N THR A 132 2.68 -32.51 -25.59
CA THR A 132 3.16 -31.53 -26.58
C THR A 132 2.89 -32.12 -27.95
N PRO A 133 1.83 -31.69 -28.65
CA PRO A 133 1.48 -32.29 -29.92
C PRO A 133 2.51 -31.97 -31.02
N PHE A 134 2.60 -32.84 -32.02
CA PHE A 134 3.70 -32.88 -32.99
C PHE A 134 3.26 -32.50 -34.41
N ILE A 135 4.12 -31.79 -35.14
CA ILE A 135 3.88 -31.40 -36.54
C ILE A 135 4.78 -32.25 -37.44
N TRP A 136 4.14 -33.01 -38.32
CA TRP A 136 4.84 -33.63 -39.43
C TRP A 136 4.96 -32.63 -40.59
N ASP A 137 6.17 -32.45 -41.13
CA ASP A 137 6.47 -31.41 -42.12
C ASP A 137 5.92 -31.67 -43.53
N GLY A 138 5.24 -32.81 -43.73
CA GLY A 138 4.63 -33.20 -45.00
C GLY A 138 5.60 -33.84 -46.01
N THR A 139 6.91 -33.87 -45.73
CA THR A 139 7.95 -34.25 -46.72
C THR A 139 9.01 -35.20 -46.19
N SER A 140 9.42 -35.06 -44.93
CA SER A 140 10.40 -35.92 -44.26
C SER A 140 9.79 -37.23 -43.80
N ASN A 141 10.63 -38.21 -43.48
CA ASN A 141 10.17 -39.37 -42.71
C ASN A 141 9.87 -38.95 -41.27
N LEU A 142 8.97 -39.67 -40.61
CA LEU A 142 8.66 -39.49 -39.19
C LEU A 142 9.46 -40.48 -38.36
N VAL A 143 10.24 -40.01 -37.40
CA VAL A 143 10.80 -40.88 -36.35
C VAL A 143 9.95 -40.79 -35.09
N ILE A 144 9.70 -41.95 -34.48
CA ILE A 144 9.14 -42.06 -33.14
C ILE A 144 10.18 -42.75 -32.26
N ALA A 145 10.55 -42.11 -31.16
CA ALA A 145 11.45 -42.68 -30.18
C ALA A 145 10.69 -43.00 -28.89
N VAL A 146 10.98 -44.15 -28.29
CA VAL A 146 10.41 -44.56 -27.01
C VAL A 146 11.55 -44.87 -26.05
N ASP A 147 11.55 -44.18 -24.93
CA ASP A 147 12.47 -44.35 -23.82
C ASP A 147 11.69 -44.89 -22.61
N GLU A 148 12.02 -46.12 -22.19
CA GLU A 148 11.33 -46.82 -21.11
C GLU A 148 12.24 -46.95 -19.90
N ASN A 149 11.75 -46.45 -18.76
CA ASN A 149 12.53 -46.11 -17.59
C ASN A 149 12.25 -47.01 -16.36
N SER A 150 11.44 -48.06 -16.49
CA SER A 150 11.16 -48.98 -15.38
C SER A 150 12.37 -49.85 -15.06
N ALA A 151 12.79 -49.92 -13.80
CA ALA A 151 13.98 -50.71 -13.44
C ALA A 151 13.80 -52.25 -13.48
N ASN A 152 12.55 -52.73 -13.57
CA ASN A 152 12.21 -54.15 -13.55
C ASN A 152 11.69 -54.59 -14.92
N TYR A 153 11.52 -55.90 -15.14
CA TYR A 153 11.00 -56.44 -16.39
C TYR A 153 9.72 -57.27 -16.18
N SER A 154 8.94 -57.47 -17.25
CA SER A 154 7.86 -58.45 -17.31
C SER A 154 7.76 -59.02 -18.74
N CYS A 155 8.31 -60.21 -18.95
CA CYS A 155 8.32 -60.88 -20.25
C CYS A 155 6.91 -61.24 -20.76
N THR A 156 6.83 -61.60 -22.06
CA THR A 156 5.65 -62.07 -22.82
C THR A 156 4.70 -61.00 -23.37
N GLN A 157 5.02 -59.73 -23.17
CA GLN A 157 4.34 -58.64 -23.85
C GLN A 157 4.73 -58.63 -25.34
N SER A 158 3.74 -58.39 -26.20
CA SER A 158 3.97 -58.19 -27.64
C SER A 158 3.13 -57.04 -28.18
N TRP A 159 3.64 -56.39 -29.21
CA TRP A 159 3.02 -55.27 -29.91
C TRP A 159 2.61 -55.71 -31.32
N GLY A 160 1.51 -55.18 -31.82
CA GLY A 160 1.15 -55.36 -33.23
C GLY A 160 2.21 -54.73 -34.12
N ALA A 161 2.72 -55.49 -35.09
CA ALA A 161 3.82 -55.07 -35.95
C ALA A 161 3.48 -55.32 -37.43
N TYR A 162 4.26 -54.72 -38.32
CA TYR A 162 4.19 -54.97 -39.76
C TYR A 162 5.60 -55.00 -40.36
N ALA A 163 5.76 -55.58 -41.55
CA ALA A 163 7.03 -55.59 -42.26
C ALA A 163 7.26 -54.22 -42.93
N ALA A 164 8.10 -53.37 -42.33
CA ALA A 164 8.32 -52.00 -42.78
C ALA A 164 9.48 -51.85 -43.78
N GLY A 165 10.37 -52.85 -43.84
CA GLY A 165 11.59 -52.82 -44.64
C GLY A 165 12.84 -52.86 -43.76
N THR A 166 14.00 -53.06 -44.37
CA THR A 166 15.25 -53.36 -43.67
C THR A 166 15.68 -52.25 -42.70
N ASN A 167 15.97 -52.61 -41.44
CA ASN A 167 16.55 -51.77 -40.39
C ASN A 167 15.79 -50.45 -40.11
N ARG A 168 14.46 -50.45 -40.18
CA ARG A 168 13.64 -49.26 -39.89
C ARG A 168 13.28 -49.09 -38.41
N GLY A 169 13.61 -50.08 -37.59
CA GLY A 169 13.63 -49.96 -36.14
C GLY A 169 15.04 -50.18 -35.59
N ILE A 170 15.37 -49.49 -34.50
CA ILE A 170 16.61 -49.66 -33.75
C ILE A 170 16.26 -49.70 -32.25
N LEU A 171 16.94 -50.57 -31.50
CA LEU A 171 16.62 -50.83 -30.09
C LEU A 171 17.88 -51.10 -29.28
N TYR A 172 17.99 -50.39 -28.16
CA TYR A 172 18.84 -50.72 -27.04
C TYR A 172 17.99 -51.15 -25.85
N TYR A 173 18.42 -52.19 -25.13
CA TYR A 173 17.83 -52.64 -23.87
C TYR A 173 18.90 -53.10 -22.89
N SER A 174 18.67 -52.89 -21.59
CA SER A 174 19.61 -53.27 -20.53
C SER A 174 18.92 -53.36 -19.16
N ASP A 175 19.34 -54.31 -18.33
CA ASP A 175 18.92 -54.35 -16.91
C ASP A 175 19.80 -53.48 -16.01
N GLY A 176 21.03 -53.17 -16.45
CA GLY A 176 22.04 -52.50 -15.63
C GLY A 176 22.26 -51.03 -15.97
N THR A 177 21.71 -50.53 -17.07
CA THR A 177 21.97 -49.17 -17.54
C THR A 177 20.74 -48.59 -18.22
N ASN A 178 20.16 -47.57 -17.58
CA ASN A 178 19.14 -46.73 -18.21
C ASN A 178 19.80 -45.87 -19.31
N PRO A 179 19.48 -46.06 -20.60
CA PRO A 179 20.09 -45.29 -21.68
C PRO A 179 19.73 -43.81 -21.56
N ASP A 180 20.69 -42.92 -21.78
CA ASP A 180 20.43 -41.49 -21.96
C ASP A 180 20.10 -41.21 -23.44
N PRO A 181 18.87 -40.75 -23.78
CA PRO A 181 18.52 -40.39 -25.17
C PRO A 181 19.41 -39.31 -25.79
N ALA A 182 20.10 -38.48 -25.00
CA ALA A 182 21.05 -37.48 -25.50
C ALA A 182 22.39 -38.10 -25.94
N SER A 183 22.73 -39.28 -25.44
CA SER A 183 23.95 -40.03 -25.77
C SER A 183 23.69 -41.54 -25.79
N PRO A 184 22.86 -42.03 -26.73
CA PRO A 184 22.40 -43.41 -26.72
C PRO A 184 23.55 -44.40 -27.01
N PRO A 185 23.63 -45.54 -26.30
CA PRO A 185 24.63 -46.58 -26.56
C PRO A 185 24.48 -47.24 -27.93
N SER A 186 25.44 -48.09 -28.30
CA SER A 186 25.29 -48.99 -29.46
C SER A 186 24.08 -49.91 -29.25
N ALA A 187 23.14 -49.88 -30.20
CA ALA A 187 21.93 -50.69 -30.17
C ALA A 187 22.22 -52.19 -30.15
N ASN A 188 21.42 -52.95 -29.39
CA ASN A 188 21.47 -54.41 -29.40
C ASN A 188 20.86 -54.98 -30.68
N ARG A 189 19.89 -54.28 -31.28
CA ARG A 189 19.10 -54.77 -32.41
C ARG A 189 18.79 -53.66 -33.41
N ARG A 190 18.65 -54.09 -34.66
CA ARG A 190 17.96 -53.37 -35.74
C ARG A 190 16.91 -54.29 -36.31
N GLU A 191 15.73 -53.76 -36.54
CA GLU A 191 14.53 -54.53 -36.83
C GLU A 191 13.92 -54.11 -38.16
N ASN A 192 13.44 -55.11 -38.91
CA ASN A 192 12.73 -54.90 -40.18
C ASN A 192 11.21 -54.84 -39.98
N SER A 193 10.75 -55.23 -38.80
CA SER A 193 9.36 -55.16 -38.38
C SER A 193 9.23 -54.15 -37.25
N ILE A 194 8.42 -53.12 -37.48
CA ILE A 194 8.20 -52.03 -36.53
C ILE A 194 6.73 -51.99 -36.11
N PRO A 195 6.39 -51.29 -35.00
CA PRO A 195 5.06 -51.25 -34.47
C PRO A 195 4.07 -50.64 -35.45
N ARG A 196 2.86 -51.19 -35.49
CA ARG A 196 1.71 -50.52 -36.08
C ARG A 196 1.29 -49.38 -35.17
N VAL A 197 1.02 -48.24 -35.77
CA VAL A 197 0.65 -47.03 -35.04
C VAL A 197 -0.65 -46.47 -35.61
N GLN A 198 -1.50 -45.96 -34.72
CA GLN A 198 -2.55 -45.03 -35.09
C GLN A 198 -2.21 -43.65 -34.56
N PHE A 199 -2.56 -42.62 -35.30
CA PHE A 199 -2.47 -41.25 -34.83
C PHE A 199 -3.86 -40.65 -34.77
N THR A 200 -4.13 -39.91 -33.70
CA THR A 200 -5.20 -38.92 -33.70
C THR A 200 -4.57 -37.60 -34.12
N SER A 201 -5.09 -36.99 -35.18
CA SER A 201 -4.58 -35.71 -35.67
C SER A 201 -5.69 -34.78 -36.09
N PHE A 202 -5.33 -33.51 -36.33
CA PHE A 202 -6.18 -32.51 -36.93
C PHE A 202 -5.50 -31.92 -38.16
N ASN A 203 -6.27 -31.65 -39.21
CA ASN A 203 -5.77 -30.89 -40.35
C ASN A 203 -5.67 -29.42 -39.97
N LEU A 204 -4.48 -28.85 -40.11
CA LEU A 204 -4.29 -27.41 -39.91
C LEU A 204 -4.76 -26.66 -41.15
N GLN A 205 -5.27 -25.44 -40.94
CA GLN A 205 -5.56 -24.55 -42.05
C GLN A 205 -4.26 -24.12 -42.74
N PRO A 206 -4.23 -24.04 -44.08
CA PRO A 206 -3.05 -23.55 -44.80
C PRO A 206 -2.75 -22.10 -44.41
N CYS A 207 -1.48 -21.71 -44.47
CA CYS A 207 -1.09 -20.33 -44.28
C CYS A 207 -1.77 -19.43 -45.33
N THR A 208 -2.49 -18.40 -44.89
CA THR A 208 -2.98 -17.34 -45.76
C THR A 208 -2.77 -15.98 -45.10
N THR A 209 -2.85 -14.90 -45.87
CA THR A 209 -2.78 -13.53 -45.34
C THR A 209 -4.09 -13.05 -44.69
N ALA A 210 -5.06 -13.95 -44.46
CA ALA A 210 -6.24 -13.64 -43.67
C ALA A 210 -5.87 -13.57 -42.18
N PRO A 211 -6.54 -12.72 -41.38
CA PRO A 211 -6.34 -12.69 -39.94
C PRO A 211 -6.69 -14.05 -39.30
N PRO A 212 -6.05 -14.42 -38.17
CA PRO A 212 -6.35 -15.67 -37.47
C PRO A 212 -7.82 -15.77 -37.05
N SER A 213 -8.33 -17.00 -36.97
CA SER A 213 -9.70 -17.28 -36.52
C SER A 213 -9.75 -17.67 -35.03
N ASN A 214 -10.94 -17.57 -34.42
CA ASN A 214 -11.20 -17.88 -33.00
C ASN A 214 -10.30 -17.10 -32.03
N ILE A 215 -10.12 -15.82 -32.29
CA ILE A 215 -9.31 -14.96 -31.43
C ILE A 215 -10.10 -14.68 -30.14
N SER A 216 -9.48 -14.93 -28.98
CA SER A 216 -10.07 -14.66 -27.67
C SER A 216 -9.04 -14.11 -26.69
N VAL A 217 -9.49 -13.32 -25.72
CA VAL A 217 -8.66 -12.79 -24.63
C VAL A 217 -9.15 -13.37 -23.31
N GLY A 218 -8.25 -13.93 -22.52
CA GLY A 218 -8.55 -14.59 -21.25
C GLY A 218 -7.35 -14.65 -20.31
N ASN A 219 -7.46 -15.42 -19.21
CA ASN A 219 -6.43 -15.53 -18.17
C ASN A 219 -5.87 -14.16 -17.73
N MET A 220 -6.79 -13.22 -17.51
CA MET A 220 -6.46 -11.84 -17.21
C MET A 220 -6.07 -11.70 -15.73
N THR A 221 -4.99 -10.98 -15.50
CA THR A 221 -4.61 -10.44 -14.19
C THR A 221 -4.71 -8.91 -14.27
N SER A 222 -4.49 -8.22 -13.16
CA SER A 222 -4.39 -6.75 -13.16
C SER A 222 -3.26 -6.21 -14.05
N THR A 223 -2.29 -7.04 -14.43
CA THR A 223 -1.09 -6.63 -15.18
C THR A 223 -0.81 -7.47 -16.44
N SER A 224 -1.67 -8.43 -16.78
CA SER A 224 -1.47 -9.27 -17.95
C SER A 224 -2.77 -9.80 -18.54
N ALA A 225 -2.75 -10.13 -19.84
CA ALA A 225 -3.85 -10.82 -20.51
C ALA A 225 -3.30 -11.81 -21.54
N THR A 226 -3.92 -12.98 -21.68
CA THR A 226 -3.53 -13.98 -22.68
C THR A 226 -4.47 -13.92 -23.86
N VAL A 227 -3.91 -13.66 -25.03
CA VAL A 227 -4.60 -13.68 -26.32
C VAL A 227 -4.38 -15.04 -26.93
N SER A 228 -5.41 -15.66 -27.48
CA SER A 228 -5.32 -16.97 -28.12
C SER A 228 -6.09 -17.01 -29.43
N TRP A 229 -5.66 -17.86 -30.37
CA TRP A 229 -6.21 -17.96 -31.73
C TRP A 229 -5.96 -19.35 -32.32
N THR A 230 -6.57 -19.63 -33.47
CA THR A 230 -6.33 -20.87 -34.23
C THR A 230 -5.05 -20.74 -35.05
N PRO A 231 -4.04 -21.61 -34.84
CA PRO A 231 -2.79 -21.52 -35.58
C PRO A 231 -2.95 -22.03 -37.03
N SER A 232 -2.08 -21.57 -37.93
CA SER A 232 -2.01 -21.97 -39.33
C SER A 232 -0.63 -22.52 -39.66
N THR A 233 -0.56 -23.50 -40.55
CA THR A 233 0.72 -24.16 -40.86
C THR A 233 1.71 -23.19 -41.48
N GLY A 234 2.93 -23.13 -40.93
CA GLY A 234 4.00 -22.26 -41.45
C GLY A 234 3.77 -20.76 -41.25
N ALA A 235 2.76 -20.37 -40.47
CA ALA A 235 2.52 -18.98 -40.12
C ALA A 235 3.39 -18.52 -38.94
N THR A 236 3.79 -17.25 -38.98
CA THR A 236 4.15 -16.45 -37.81
C THR A 236 3.08 -15.37 -37.61
N TYR A 237 3.12 -14.62 -36.52
CA TYR A 237 2.07 -13.63 -36.22
C TYR A 237 2.65 -12.29 -35.79
N VAL A 238 1.89 -11.22 -36.05
CA VAL A 238 2.12 -9.92 -35.44
C VAL A 238 0.90 -9.59 -34.59
N LEU A 239 1.09 -9.47 -33.29
CA LEU A 239 0.07 -9.04 -32.35
C LEU A 239 0.31 -7.58 -32.01
N ARG A 240 -0.74 -6.76 -31.95
CA ARG A 240 -0.65 -5.39 -31.46
C ARG A 240 -1.76 -5.05 -30.48
N TYR A 241 -1.45 -4.26 -29.48
CA TYR A 241 -2.41 -3.84 -28.45
C TYR A 241 -2.22 -2.38 -28.07
N ARG A 242 -3.28 -1.74 -27.56
CA ARG A 242 -3.26 -0.35 -27.06
C ARG A 242 -4.34 -0.10 -26.02
N THR A 243 -4.16 0.95 -25.22
CA THR A 243 -5.20 1.46 -24.31
C THR A 243 -6.30 2.18 -25.07
N LEU A 244 -7.53 2.14 -24.55
CA LEU A 244 -8.67 2.89 -25.05
C LEU A 244 -9.01 4.08 -24.15
N PRO A 245 -9.52 5.20 -24.73
CA PRO A 245 -9.58 5.49 -26.16
C PRO A 245 -8.24 6.03 -26.71
N GLY A 246 -7.80 5.54 -27.87
CA GLY A 246 -6.79 6.23 -28.69
C GLY A 246 -5.32 6.09 -28.26
N GLY A 247 -4.95 5.12 -27.43
CA GLY A 247 -3.55 4.85 -27.08
C GLY A 247 -2.67 4.50 -28.29
N ALA A 248 -1.35 4.59 -28.13
CA ALA A 248 -0.40 4.15 -29.15
C ALA A 248 -0.35 2.62 -29.24
N TRP A 249 -0.24 2.08 -30.46
CA TRP A 249 -0.09 0.65 -30.68
C TRP A 249 1.29 0.16 -30.24
N THR A 250 1.29 -0.88 -29.41
CA THR A 250 2.48 -1.70 -29.11
C THR A 250 2.39 -2.99 -29.92
N SER A 251 3.43 -3.33 -30.67
CA SER A 251 3.46 -4.53 -31.54
C SER A 251 4.45 -5.57 -31.04
N VAL A 252 4.10 -6.84 -31.23
CA VAL A 252 4.91 -8.00 -30.87
C VAL A 252 4.95 -8.96 -32.06
N ASN A 253 6.17 -9.34 -32.46
CA ASN A 253 6.37 -10.39 -33.46
C ASN A 253 6.46 -11.75 -32.78
N ILE A 254 5.63 -12.69 -33.21
CA ILE A 254 5.50 -14.03 -32.66
C ILE A 254 6.01 -14.99 -33.74
N THR A 255 7.28 -15.37 -33.64
CA THR A 255 7.97 -16.20 -34.64
C THR A 255 8.00 -17.68 -34.29
N THR A 256 7.53 -18.06 -33.10
CA THR A 256 7.45 -19.45 -32.67
C THR A 256 6.45 -20.21 -33.57
N PRO A 257 6.87 -21.31 -34.23
CA PRO A 257 5.99 -22.08 -35.10
C PRO A 257 4.73 -22.56 -34.35
N LEU A 258 3.56 -22.43 -34.99
CA LEU A 258 2.24 -22.75 -34.44
C LEU A 258 1.93 -22.13 -33.07
N ALA A 259 2.50 -20.96 -32.76
CA ALA A 259 2.00 -20.17 -31.65
C ALA A 259 0.49 -19.97 -31.81
N ASN A 260 -0.26 -20.39 -30.79
CA ASN A 260 -1.71 -20.27 -30.72
C ASN A 260 -2.16 -19.36 -29.57
N ASN A 261 -1.21 -18.79 -28.83
CA ASN A 261 -1.46 -17.83 -27.78
C ASN A 261 -0.23 -16.95 -27.52
N TYR A 262 -0.47 -15.82 -26.87
CA TYR A 262 0.53 -14.89 -26.38
C TYR A 262 0.01 -14.17 -25.13
N THR A 263 0.81 -14.17 -24.06
CA THR A 263 0.51 -13.39 -22.86
C THR A 263 1.13 -12.00 -22.97
N ILE A 264 0.29 -10.97 -22.99
CA ILE A 264 0.68 -9.57 -22.94
C ILE A 264 1.02 -9.23 -21.48
N PRO A 265 2.28 -8.86 -21.15
CA PRO A 265 2.67 -8.44 -19.81
C PRO A 265 2.56 -6.91 -19.65
N GLY A 266 2.69 -6.42 -18.42
CA GLY A 266 2.88 -5.00 -18.12
C GLY A 266 1.65 -4.12 -18.42
N LEU A 267 0.45 -4.69 -18.37
CA LEU A 267 -0.80 -3.95 -18.49
C LEU A 267 -1.06 -3.13 -17.21
N THR A 268 -1.87 -2.10 -17.34
CA THR A 268 -2.36 -1.29 -16.22
C THR A 268 -3.70 -1.85 -15.77
N GLU A 269 -3.92 -1.99 -14.46
CA GLU A 269 -5.17 -2.48 -13.88
C GLU A 269 -6.38 -1.63 -14.25
N SER A 270 -7.60 -2.18 -14.13
CA SER A 270 -8.86 -1.46 -14.38
C SER A 270 -8.89 -0.63 -15.67
N THR A 271 -8.05 -0.97 -16.65
CA THR A 271 -7.83 -0.19 -17.86
C THR A 271 -8.38 -0.96 -19.04
N GLN A 272 -9.08 -0.24 -19.91
CA GLN A 272 -9.60 -0.79 -21.15
C GLN A 272 -8.50 -0.80 -22.22
N TYR A 273 -8.34 -1.96 -22.86
CA TYR A 273 -7.43 -2.19 -23.97
C TYR A 273 -8.19 -2.73 -25.17
N GLU A 274 -7.55 -2.68 -26.33
CA GLU A 274 -7.92 -3.52 -27.47
C GLU A 274 -6.68 -4.23 -28.01
N VAL A 275 -6.91 -5.40 -28.61
CA VAL A 275 -5.88 -6.19 -29.28
C VAL A 275 -6.32 -6.58 -30.68
N GLU A 276 -5.34 -6.64 -31.57
CA GLU A 276 -5.47 -7.16 -32.92
C GLU A 276 -4.31 -8.10 -33.23
N ILE A 277 -4.54 -9.05 -34.13
CA ILE A 277 -3.50 -9.99 -34.58
C ILE A 277 -3.58 -10.20 -36.08
N ALA A 278 -2.42 -10.25 -36.73
CA ALA A 278 -2.25 -10.51 -38.14
C ALA A 278 -1.41 -11.77 -38.35
N THR A 279 -1.76 -12.56 -39.37
CA THR A 279 -0.97 -13.70 -39.83
C THR A 279 0.15 -13.22 -40.75
N VAL A 280 1.34 -13.80 -40.62
CA VAL A 280 2.48 -13.62 -41.52
C VAL A 280 2.75 -14.95 -42.21
N CYS A 281 2.62 -14.97 -43.53
CA CYS A 281 2.80 -16.17 -44.35
C CYS A 281 3.90 -15.96 -45.37
N GLY A 282 4.92 -16.82 -45.38
CA GLY A 282 6.07 -16.68 -46.30
C GLY A 282 6.76 -15.31 -46.20
N GLY A 283 6.78 -14.72 -45.00
CA GLY A 283 7.34 -13.38 -44.74
C GLY A 283 6.42 -12.20 -45.08
N THR A 284 5.23 -12.43 -45.65
CA THR A 284 4.27 -11.37 -45.96
C THR A 284 3.21 -11.27 -44.86
N GLN A 285 3.11 -10.10 -44.22
CA GLN A 285 2.07 -9.82 -43.22
C GLN A 285 0.73 -9.52 -43.91
N GLY A 286 -0.33 -10.16 -43.43
CA GLY A 286 -1.71 -9.87 -43.82
C GLY A 286 -2.34 -8.66 -43.12
N ALA A 287 -3.65 -8.52 -43.28
CA ALA A 287 -4.44 -7.55 -42.52
C ALA A 287 -4.57 -7.99 -41.06
N PHE A 288 -4.64 -7.02 -40.15
CA PHE A 288 -5.00 -7.26 -38.75
C PHE A 288 -6.47 -7.70 -38.65
N SER A 289 -6.77 -8.50 -37.63
CA SER A 289 -8.13 -8.84 -37.22
C SER A 289 -8.94 -7.58 -36.86
N THR A 290 -10.25 -7.74 -36.72
CA THR A 290 -11.05 -6.73 -36.00
C THR A 290 -10.53 -6.58 -34.57
N ALA A 291 -10.56 -5.35 -34.05
CA ALA A 291 -10.15 -5.06 -32.68
C ALA A 291 -11.03 -5.79 -31.66
N ILE A 292 -10.40 -6.43 -30.67
CA ILE A 292 -11.08 -7.13 -29.58
C ILE A 292 -10.84 -6.34 -28.29
N PRO A 293 -11.87 -5.68 -27.74
CA PRO A 293 -11.73 -4.94 -26.49
C PRO A 293 -11.67 -5.89 -25.30
N PHE A 294 -10.88 -5.54 -24.29
CA PHE A 294 -10.87 -6.21 -22.99
C PHE A 294 -10.52 -5.20 -21.89
N THR A 295 -10.89 -5.52 -20.66
CA THR A 295 -10.58 -4.68 -19.49
C THR A 295 -9.86 -5.53 -18.46
N THR A 296 -8.66 -5.10 -18.06
CA THR A 296 -7.94 -5.74 -16.97
C THR A 296 -8.73 -5.60 -15.65
N PRO A 297 -8.81 -6.64 -14.81
CA PRO A 297 -9.42 -6.52 -13.49
C PRO A 297 -8.65 -5.53 -12.58
N SER A 298 -9.27 -5.15 -11.46
CA SER A 298 -8.59 -4.41 -10.40
C SER A 298 -7.55 -5.28 -9.69
N LEU A 299 -6.53 -4.67 -9.10
CA LEU A 299 -5.58 -5.39 -8.26
C LEU A 299 -6.27 -6.00 -7.03
N GLY A 300 -6.16 -7.32 -6.90
CA GLY A 300 -6.67 -8.08 -5.77
C GLY A 300 -5.54 -8.57 -4.87
N TYR A 301 -5.80 -8.60 -3.57
CA TYR A 301 -4.90 -9.13 -2.56
C TYR A 301 -5.48 -10.40 -1.96
N CYS A 302 -4.62 -11.26 -1.43
CA CYS A 302 -5.08 -12.41 -0.65
C CYS A 302 -5.91 -11.97 0.57
N THR A 303 -6.80 -12.85 1.04
CA THR A 303 -7.59 -12.60 2.26
C THR A 303 -6.78 -12.89 3.52
N ALA A 304 -7.01 -12.10 4.56
CA ALA A 304 -6.50 -12.34 5.91
C ALA A 304 -7.67 -12.14 6.88
N ASN A 305 -8.12 -13.20 7.56
CA ASN A 305 -9.32 -13.10 8.40
C ASN A 305 -9.15 -13.85 9.74
N PRO A 306 -9.35 -13.18 10.88
CA PRO A 306 -9.62 -13.87 12.13
C PRO A 306 -10.99 -14.56 12.07
N THR A 307 -11.16 -15.69 12.75
CA THR A 307 -12.41 -16.48 12.74
C THR A 307 -13.24 -16.30 14.01
N SER A 308 -12.67 -15.73 15.07
CA SER A 308 -13.38 -15.45 16.32
C SER A 308 -14.33 -14.28 16.18
N THR A 309 -15.38 -14.27 17.02
CA THR A 309 -16.30 -13.14 17.20
C THR A 309 -16.06 -12.39 18.51
N PHE A 310 -15.02 -12.75 19.26
CA PHE A 310 -14.63 -12.11 20.52
C PHE A 310 -13.38 -11.25 20.34
N VAL A 311 -13.39 -10.05 20.94
CA VAL A 311 -12.25 -9.13 20.97
C VAL A 311 -11.47 -9.33 22.27
N TYR A 312 -10.41 -10.15 22.23
CA TYR A 312 -9.49 -10.33 23.37
C TYR A 312 -8.30 -9.37 23.31
N GLU A 313 -7.86 -9.05 22.11
CA GLU A 313 -6.84 -8.06 21.80
C GLU A 313 -7.22 -7.35 20.50
N TYR A 314 -6.74 -6.12 20.36
CA TYR A 314 -6.95 -5.35 19.14
C TYR A 314 -5.86 -4.29 18.96
N ILE A 315 -5.75 -3.80 17.73
CA ILE A 315 -4.91 -2.67 17.34
C ILE A 315 -5.66 -1.41 17.74
N SER A 316 -5.14 -0.66 18.71
CA SER A 316 -5.78 0.60 19.15
C SER A 316 -5.30 1.80 18.35
N ASN A 317 -4.08 1.72 17.82
CA ASN A 317 -3.50 2.77 17.01
C ASN A 317 -2.42 2.25 16.06
N VAL A 318 -2.45 2.72 14.81
CA VAL A 318 -1.33 2.61 13.87
C VAL A 318 -0.81 4.01 13.57
N THR A 319 0.47 4.23 13.82
CA THR A 319 1.18 5.47 13.49
C THR A 319 2.30 5.18 12.51
N VAL A 320 2.28 5.83 11.33
CA VAL A 320 3.38 5.78 10.36
C VAL A 320 4.00 7.17 10.28
N THR A 321 5.27 7.26 10.66
CA THR A 321 6.08 8.49 10.61
C THR A 321 7.07 8.39 9.46
N PRO A 322 6.75 8.95 8.29
CA PRO A 322 7.67 9.02 7.17
C PRO A 322 8.79 10.04 7.40
N ASN A 323 9.93 9.81 6.77
CA ASN A 323 11.01 10.80 6.75
C ASN A 323 10.66 11.95 5.80
N GLY A 324 10.49 13.17 6.32
CA GLY A 324 10.24 14.38 5.54
C GLY A 324 8.80 14.56 5.03
N LEU A 325 7.83 13.83 5.58
CA LEU A 325 6.39 13.95 5.28
C LEU A 325 5.55 13.96 6.57
N PRO A 326 4.29 14.43 6.53
CA PRO A 326 3.40 14.38 7.69
C PRO A 326 3.16 12.95 8.20
N THR A 327 3.07 12.79 9.52
CA THR A 327 2.76 11.51 10.17
C THR A 327 1.30 11.13 9.91
N MET A 328 1.07 9.87 9.55
CA MET A 328 -0.27 9.27 9.51
C MET A 328 -0.55 8.65 10.89
N VAL A 329 -1.72 8.97 11.46
CA VAL A 329 -2.21 8.39 12.72
C VAL A 329 -3.61 7.84 12.47
N SER A 330 -3.78 6.55 12.73
CA SER A 330 -5.08 5.86 12.67
C SER A 330 -5.42 5.35 14.05
N THR A 331 -6.41 5.95 14.70
CA THR A 331 -6.98 5.46 15.95
C THR A 331 -8.23 4.64 15.67
N SER A 332 -8.32 3.49 16.33
CA SER A 332 -9.41 2.53 16.12
C SER A 332 -10.63 2.91 16.94
N THR A 333 -11.82 2.61 16.41
CA THR A 333 -13.08 2.78 17.14
C THR A 333 -13.25 1.61 18.11
N VAL A 334 -13.86 1.85 19.29
CA VAL A 334 -14.07 0.82 20.31
C VAL A 334 -15.56 0.42 20.35
N PRO A 335 -15.92 -0.88 20.23
CA PRO A 335 -15.06 -2.01 19.91
C PRO A 335 -14.67 -2.03 18.41
N PRO A 336 -13.46 -2.52 18.05
CA PRO A 336 -13.00 -2.50 16.68
C PRO A 336 -13.61 -3.65 15.86
N PRO A 337 -13.70 -3.51 14.52
CA PRO A 337 -13.95 -4.62 13.63
C PRO A 337 -12.75 -5.57 13.61
N PHE A 338 -13.01 -6.84 13.29
CA PHE A 338 -11.94 -7.82 13.10
C PHE A 338 -11.13 -7.63 11.81
N TYR A 339 -11.74 -6.96 10.83
CA TYR A 339 -11.12 -6.56 9.57
C TYR A 339 -11.58 -5.14 9.24
N SER A 340 -10.62 -4.22 9.12
CA SER A 340 -10.87 -2.83 8.75
C SER A 340 -10.18 -2.51 7.43
N ASP A 341 -10.95 -2.14 6.40
CA ASP A 341 -10.41 -1.59 5.16
C ASP A 341 -10.47 -0.06 5.19
N TYR A 342 -9.32 0.59 5.38
CA TYR A 342 -9.17 2.04 5.37
C TYR A 342 -8.63 2.58 4.05
N THR A 343 -8.53 1.78 2.99
CA THR A 343 -7.92 2.24 1.72
C THR A 343 -8.64 3.37 1.02
N THR A 344 -9.92 3.58 1.33
CA THR A 344 -10.73 4.68 0.77
C THR A 344 -10.77 5.91 1.68
N ASP A 345 -10.15 5.87 2.87
CA ASP A 345 -10.12 6.99 3.81
C ASP A 345 -8.94 7.93 3.53
N PRO A 346 -9.17 9.17 3.04
CA PRO A 346 -8.10 10.10 2.74
C PRO A 346 -7.35 10.61 3.98
N ALA A 347 -7.95 10.56 5.18
CA ALA A 347 -7.29 10.96 6.44
C ALA A 347 -6.27 9.91 6.91
N ARG A 348 -6.43 8.65 6.49
CA ARG A 348 -5.54 7.52 6.80
C ARG A 348 -4.58 7.17 5.65
N LEU A 349 -4.44 8.04 4.64
CA LEU A 349 -3.51 7.84 3.54
C LEU A 349 -2.05 8.00 4.02
N VAL A 350 -1.29 6.91 3.96
CA VAL A 350 0.15 6.92 4.21
C VAL A 350 0.86 7.51 3.00
N ARG A 351 1.77 8.46 3.22
CA ARG A 351 2.60 9.05 2.16
C ARG A 351 4.06 8.81 2.46
N LEU A 352 4.80 8.28 1.50
CA LEU A 352 6.22 8.00 1.61
C LEU A 352 6.96 8.55 0.38
N TYR A 353 8.19 9.01 0.55
CA TYR A 353 9.05 9.27 -0.60
C TYR A 353 9.66 7.96 -1.13
N ARG A 354 9.77 7.83 -2.45
CA ARG A 354 10.57 6.76 -3.06
C ARG A 354 12.02 6.87 -2.59
N ASN A 355 12.67 5.73 -2.37
CA ASN A 355 14.03 5.66 -1.82
C ASN A 355 14.22 6.29 -0.42
N SER A 356 13.14 6.59 0.31
CA SER A 356 13.30 7.15 1.66
C SER A 356 13.84 6.12 2.63
N VAL A 357 14.71 6.60 3.52
CA VAL A 357 15.25 5.85 4.66
C VAL A 357 14.74 6.47 5.95
N GLN A 358 14.84 5.73 7.06
CA GLN A 358 14.43 6.20 8.40
C GLN A 358 12.94 6.53 8.52
N ASN A 359 12.08 5.83 7.77
CA ASN A 359 10.65 5.84 8.10
C ASN A 359 10.43 4.92 9.30
N SER A 360 9.39 5.17 10.10
CA SER A 360 9.03 4.31 11.22
C SER A 360 7.55 4.02 11.26
N ILE A 361 7.20 2.83 11.75
CA ILE A 361 5.83 2.41 12.06
C ILE A 361 5.75 2.04 13.55
N THR A 362 4.66 2.43 14.20
CA THR A 362 4.32 2.02 15.56
C THR A 362 2.88 1.52 15.58
N VAL A 363 2.65 0.35 16.16
CA VAL A 363 1.34 -0.26 16.35
C VAL A 363 1.11 -0.46 17.84
N SER A 364 0.06 0.16 18.36
CA SER A 364 -0.36 0.03 19.76
C SER A 364 -1.39 -1.09 19.90
N LYS A 365 -1.21 -1.93 20.91
CA LYS A 365 -2.05 -3.11 21.21
C LYS A 365 -2.81 -2.87 22.51
N VAL A 366 -4.06 -3.31 22.58
CA VAL A 366 -4.87 -3.25 23.81
C VAL A 366 -5.51 -4.61 24.07
N TRP A 367 -5.52 -5.02 25.34
CA TRP A 367 -6.23 -6.18 25.86
C TRP A 367 -7.30 -5.71 26.86
N PRO A 368 -8.61 -5.78 26.53
CA PRO A 368 -9.66 -5.43 27.48
C PRO A 368 -9.70 -6.33 28.73
N GLY A 369 -9.13 -7.54 28.63
CA GLY A 369 -9.09 -8.55 29.68
C GLY A 369 -7.67 -9.02 30.00
N PHE A 370 -7.37 -10.29 29.74
CA PHE A 370 -6.05 -10.86 29.97
C PHE A 370 -5.08 -10.55 28.83
N ASN A 371 -3.82 -10.26 29.18
CA ASN A 371 -2.77 -9.99 28.22
C ASN A 371 -2.18 -11.31 27.69
N TYR A 372 -2.78 -11.86 26.63
CA TYR A 372 -2.19 -12.97 25.89
C TYR A 372 -1.06 -12.49 24.99
N ASN A 373 -0.09 -13.38 24.73
CA ASN A 373 0.98 -13.07 23.76
C ASN A 373 0.35 -12.85 22.39
N ALA A 374 0.65 -11.74 21.72
CA ALA A 374 0.15 -11.42 20.40
C ALA A 374 1.25 -10.90 19.48
N GLY A 375 1.40 -11.52 18.31
CA GLY A 375 2.38 -11.15 17.29
C GLY A 375 1.80 -10.07 16.38
N THR A 376 2.65 -9.16 15.91
CA THR A 376 2.25 -8.05 15.04
C THR A 376 3.20 -7.91 13.86
N ARG A 377 2.64 -7.90 12.65
CA ARG A 377 3.42 -7.68 11.44
C ARG A 377 2.71 -6.71 10.51
N ALA A 378 3.48 -6.01 9.70
CA ALA A 378 2.96 -5.16 8.65
C ALA A 378 3.78 -5.30 7.37
N TRP A 379 3.10 -5.18 6.22
CA TRP A 379 3.67 -5.25 4.88
C TRP A 379 3.20 -4.05 4.06
N ILE A 380 4.03 -3.60 3.11
CA ILE A 380 3.64 -2.70 2.04
C ILE A 380 3.98 -3.38 0.72
N ASP A 381 3.00 -3.63 -0.14
CA ASP A 381 3.23 -4.14 -1.50
C ASP A 381 3.91 -3.04 -2.34
N PHE A 382 5.24 -2.97 -2.25
CA PHE A 382 6.04 -1.90 -2.84
C PHE A 382 6.11 -2.04 -4.35
N ASN A 383 6.07 -3.27 -4.87
CA ASN A 383 6.15 -3.52 -6.31
C ASN A 383 4.75 -3.51 -6.98
N ARG A 384 3.68 -3.48 -6.18
CA ARG A 384 2.29 -3.40 -6.59
C ARG A 384 1.80 -4.62 -7.38
N ASN A 385 2.31 -5.80 -7.07
CA ASN A 385 1.97 -7.05 -7.77
C ASN A 385 0.78 -7.81 -7.15
N GLY A 386 0.23 -7.34 -6.03
CA GLY A 386 -0.92 -7.94 -5.33
C GLY A 386 -0.54 -9.05 -4.35
N VAL A 387 0.75 -9.27 -4.13
CA VAL A 387 1.31 -10.26 -3.22
C VAL A 387 2.17 -9.52 -2.19
N PHE A 388 1.99 -9.86 -0.92
CA PHE A 388 2.86 -9.35 0.14
C PHE A 388 4.04 -10.31 0.34
N GLU A 389 5.21 -9.96 -0.17
CA GLU A 389 6.40 -10.77 0.01
C GLU A 389 7.10 -10.56 1.35
N ASP A 390 7.94 -11.51 1.77
CA ASP A 390 8.76 -11.34 2.98
C ASP A 390 9.73 -10.15 2.88
N SER A 391 10.20 -9.82 1.67
CA SER A 391 11.01 -8.63 1.39
C SER A 391 10.27 -7.31 1.58
N GLU A 392 8.94 -7.36 1.66
CA GLU A 392 8.06 -6.19 1.78
C GLU A 392 7.52 -5.99 3.20
N ARG A 393 7.93 -6.86 4.13
CA ARG A 393 7.57 -6.75 5.54
C ARG A 393 8.30 -5.57 6.18
N ILE A 394 7.54 -4.57 6.62
CA ILE A 394 8.05 -3.34 7.25
C ILE A 394 8.02 -3.38 8.79
N LEU A 395 7.26 -4.31 9.38
CA LEU A 395 7.20 -4.55 10.82
C LEU A 395 7.22 -6.05 11.09
N ASN A 396 8.09 -6.48 11.99
CA ASN A 396 8.17 -7.87 12.45
C ASN A 396 8.35 -7.94 13.96
N ASP A 397 7.23 -7.94 14.69
CA ASP A 397 7.19 -8.08 16.14
C ASP A 397 6.63 -9.46 16.52
N PRO A 398 7.48 -10.41 16.96
CA PRO A 398 7.04 -11.75 17.33
C PRO A 398 6.06 -11.75 18.51
N SER A 399 5.29 -12.84 18.67
CA SER A 399 4.27 -12.95 19.73
C SER A 399 4.78 -12.61 21.15
N ASN A 400 4.22 -11.54 21.75
CA ASN A 400 4.60 -11.02 23.07
C ASN A 400 3.46 -10.20 23.71
N THR A 401 3.66 -9.69 24.94
CA THR A 401 2.68 -8.86 25.68
C THR A 401 3.01 -7.37 25.73
N ASN A 402 3.97 -6.89 24.92
CA ASN A 402 4.31 -5.48 24.86
C ASN A 402 3.15 -4.69 24.28
N ALA A 403 2.80 -3.56 24.92
CA ALA A 403 1.71 -2.70 24.48
C ALA A 403 1.97 -2.01 23.13
N THR A 404 3.21 -1.99 22.65
CA THR A 404 3.59 -1.39 21.37
C THR A 404 4.55 -2.27 20.59
N ALA A 405 4.35 -2.33 19.28
CA ALA A 405 5.26 -2.90 18.30
C ALA A 405 5.81 -1.75 17.43
N THR A 406 7.13 -1.67 17.26
CA THR A 406 7.76 -0.59 16.47
C THR A 406 8.85 -1.11 15.56
N ALA A 407 9.01 -0.49 14.40
CA ALA A 407 10.10 -0.78 13.47
C ALA A 407 10.44 0.45 12.63
N ASN A 408 11.72 0.52 12.23
CA ASN A 408 12.16 1.39 11.15
C ASN A 408 12.18 0.62 9.83
N PHE A 409 11.84 1.29 8.74
CA PHE A 409 11.83 0.70 7.40
C PHE A 409 12.26 1.69 6.32
N VAL A 410 12.62 1.13 5.17
CA VAL A 410 13.03 1.87 3.97
C VAL A 410 12.02 1.64 2.85
N VAL A 411 11.87 2.60 1.95
CA VAL A 411 11.17 2.38 0.68
C VAL A 411 12.20 1.88 -0.34
N PRO A 412 12.07 0.67 -0.90
CA PRO A 412 13.08 0.10 -1.77
C PRO A 412 13.20 0.87 -3.10
N PRO A 413 14.38 0.89 -3.74
CA PRO A 413 14.56 1.53 -5.05
C PRO A 413 13.76 0.90 -6.19
N THR A 414 13.34 -0.34 -6.02
CA THR A 414 12.49 -1.07 -6.97
C THR A 414 11.00 -0.82 -6.75
N ALA A 415 10.62 0.10 -5.84
CA ALA A 415 9.23 0.41 -5.58
C ALA A 415 8.53 1.02 -6.81
N TYR A 416 7.23 0.77 -6.92
CA TYR A 416 6.37 1.19 -8.01
C TYR A 416 6.46 2.69 -8.31
N THR A 417 6.63 3.02 -9.59
CA THR A 417 6.88 4.38 -10.07
C THR A 417 5.62 5.09 -10.60
N GLY A 418 4.48 4.41 -10.67
CA GLY A 418 3.23 5.03 -11.12
C GLY A 418 2.49 5.81 -10.03
N ASN A 419 1.34 6.36 -10.39
CA ASN A 419 0.57 7.29 -9.55
C ASN A 419 -0.49 6.61 -8.66
N ASN A 420 -0.80 5.34 -8.91
CA ASN A 420 -1.79 4.59 -8.12
C ASN A 420 -1.23 4.28 -6.72
N THR A 421 -2.13 4.13 -5.75
CA THR A 421 -1.76 3.74 -4.38
C THR A 421 -1.38 2.26 -4.32
N LEU A 422 -0.50 1.95 -3.37
CA LEU A 422 -0.16 0.62 -2.89
C LEU A 422 -1.06 0.24 -1.71
N ARG A 423 -1.04 -1.02 -1.31
CA ARG A 423 -1.68 -1.50 -0.07
C ARG A 423 -0.62 -1.70 1.01
N MET A 424 -0.91 -1.19 2.21
CA MET A 424 -0.27 -1.62 3.45
C MET A 424 -1.25 -2.49 4.22
N ARG A 425 -0.77 -3.59 4.80
CA ARG A 425 -1.55 -4.46 5.69
C ARG A 425 -0.88 -4.57 7.04
N VAL A 426 -1.63 -4.37 8.12
CA VAL A 426 -1.20 -4.56 9.52
C VAL A 426 -2.03 -5.68 10.12
N ILE A 427 -1.38 -6.64 10.76
CA ILE A 427 -2.07 -7.78 11.39
C ILE A 427 -1.57 -7.94 12.82
N LEU A 428 -2.53 -8.10 13.74
CA LEU A 428 -2.32 -8.57 15.11
C LEU A 428 -2.91 -9.98 15.23
N ARG A 429 -2.18 -10.89 15.86
CA ARG A 429 -2.61 -12.28 16.06
C ARG A 429 -2.22 -12.81 17.43
N GLU A 430 -3.17 -13.37 18.18
CA GLU A 430 -2.90 -14.09 19.43
C GLU A 430 -2.08 -15.38 19.20
N GLY A 431 -1.17 -15.69 20.12
CA GLY A 431 -0.53 -17.00 20.26
C GLY A 431 0.45 -17.37 19.14
N GLY A 432 0.74 -16.45 18.21
CA GLY A 432 1.72 -16.68 17.17
C GLY A 432 1.90 -15.50 16.23
N ASP A 433 2.82 -15.65 15.28
CA ASP A 433 3.13 -14.60 14.33
C ASP A 433 2.15 -14.64 13.15
N PRO A 434 1.62 -13.49 12.69
CA PRO A 434 0.70 -13.46 11.56
C PRO A 434 1.40 -13.69 10.21
N ASN A 435 0.66 -14.25 9.25
CA ASN A 435 1.03 -14.24 7.84
C ASN A 435 0.16 -13.19 7.12
N ALA A 436 0.66 -12.60 6.02
CA ALA A 436 -0.09 -11.60 5.27
C ALA A 436 -1.40 -12.14 4.65
N CYS A 437 -1.50 -13.46 4.53
CA CYS A 437 -2.62 -14.19 3.95
C CYS A 437 -3.04 -15.36 4.86
N GLY A 438 -4.32 -15.75 4.80
CA GLY A 438 -4.87 -16.93 5.46
C GLY A 438 -5.86 -16.62 6.56
N THR A 439 -6.17 -17.63 7.38
CA THR A 439 -7.07 -17.48 8.53
C THR A 439 -6.32 -17.73 9.84
N PHE A 440 -6.79 -17.08 10.90
CA PHE A 440 -6.30 -17.28 12.26
C PHE A 440 -7.46 -17.14 13.25
N THR A 441 -7.31 -17.56 14.50
CA THR A 441 -8.47 -17.61 15.42
C THR A 441 -8.76 -16.25 16.03
N TYR A 442 -7.78 -15.62 16.68
CA TYR A 442 -7.94 -14.38 17.44
C TYR A 442 -6.97 -13.30 16.93
N GLY A 443 -7.48 -12.07 16.81
CA GLY A 443 -6.73 -10.89 16.42
C GLY A 443 -7.50 -9.99 15.45
N GLU A 444 -6.77 -9.14 14.73
CA GLU A 444 -7.33 -8.09 13.88
C GLU A 444 -6.45 -7.85 12.64
N VAL A 445 -7.10 -7.42 11.55
CA VAL A 445 -6.45 -6.98 10.31
C VAL A 445 -6.88 -5.56 9.98
N GLU A 446 -5.93 -4.69 9.64
CA GLU A 446 -6.19 -3.36 9.11
C GLU A 446 -5.42 -3.13 7.80
N ASP A 447 -6.13 -2.63 6.79
CA ASP A 447 -5.56 -2.34 5.48
C ASP A 447 -5.60 -0.83 5.18
N TYR A 448 -4.50 -0.29 4.65
CA TYR A 448 -4.32 1.14 4.38
C TYR A 448 -3.82 1.39 2.95
N SER A 449 -4.15 2.56 2.40
CA SER A 449 -3.55 3.02 1.13
C SER A 449 -2.20 3.68 1.41
N VAL A 450 -1.22 3.42 0.54
CA VAL A 450 0.09 4.09 0.55
C VAL A 450 0.31 4.79 -0.78
N GLN A 451 0.67 6.07 -0.74
CA GLN A 451 1.07 6.84 -1.91
C GLN A 451 2.58 7.06 -1.89
N LEU A 452 3.25 6.67 -2.98
CA LEU A 452 4.66 6.98 -3.19
C LEU A 452 4.80 8.31 -3.94
N LEU A 453 5.67 9.16 -3.41
CA LEU A 453 5.99 10.47 -3.97
C LEU A 453 7.47 10.51 -4.38
N ASP A 454 7.80 11.29 -5.41
CA ASP A 454 9.20 11.60 -5.70
C ASP A 454 9.63 12.82 -4.91
N MET A 455 10.72 12.67 -4.16
CA MET A 455 11.37 13.83 -3.54
C MET A 455 11.96 14.70 -4.64
N GLN A 456 11.58 15.98 -4.67
CA GLN A 456 12.07 16.89 -5.68
C GLN A 456 13.58 17.12 -5.52
N PRO A 457 14.35 17.25 -6.61
CA PRO A 457 15.76 17.62 -6.52
C PRO A 457 15.91 18.98 -5.85
N CYS A 458 17.03 19.21 -5.17
CA CYS A 458 17.32 20.53 -4.62
C CYS A 458 17.44 21.55 -5.77
N THR A 459 16.55 22.52 -5.80
CA THR A 459 16.65 23.69 -6.68
C THR A 459 16.41 24.96 -5.89
N VAL A 460 16.86 26.10 -6.43
CA VAL A 460 16.57 27.43 -5.87
C VAL A 460 15.16 27.93 -6.20
N ALA A 461 14.29 27.07 -6.73
CA ALA A 461 12.90 27.40 -6.96
C ALA A 461 12.16 27.55 -5.62
N PRO A 462 11.23 28.53 -5.50
CA PRO A 462 10.42 28.66 -4.30
C PRO A 462 9.57 27.39 -4.09
N PRO A 463 9.44 26.89 -2.85
CA PRO A 463 8.68 25.68 -2.58
C PRO A 463 7.17 25.95 -2.71
N THR A 464 6.42 24.94 -3.13
CA THR A 464 4.96 25.01 -3.35
C THR A 464 4.32 23.61 -3.22
N PRO A 465 3.07 23.47 -2.73
CA PRO A 465 2.24 24.53 -2.14
C PRO A 465 2.73 24.91 -0.73
N ILE A 466 2.50 26.16 -0.32
CA ILE A 466 2.63 26.59 1.08
C ILE A 466 1.27 26.43 1.75
N VAL A 467 1.23 25.70 2.86
CA VAL A 467 0.01 25.42 3.62
C VAL A 467 0.18 25.93 5.05
N VAL A 468 -0.76 26.74 5.51
CA VAL A 468 -0.84 27.21 6.91
C VAL A 468 -1.99 26.49 7.62
N SER A 469 -1.72 25.93 8.79
CA SER A 469 -2.63 25.10 9.59
C SER A 469 -2.43 25.37 11.08
N ASN A 470 -3.26 24.74 11.94
CA ASN A 470 -3.19 24.88 13.40
C ASN A 470 -3.12 26.34 13.87
N ILE A 471 -3.91 27.21 13.23
CA ILE A 471 -3.93 28.64 13.53
C ILE A 471 -4.71 28.83 14.82
N THR A 472 -4.03 29.36 15.84
CA THR A 472 -4.63 29.74 17.13
C THR A 472 -4.72 31.27 17.22
N VAL A 473 -5.00 31.79 18.41
CA VAL A 473 -4.96 33.23 18.68
C VAL A 473 -3.54 33.81 18.62
N SER A 474 -2.49 32.99 18.82
CA SER A 474 -1.10 33.46 18.95
C SER A 474 -0.05 32.59 18.24
N THR A 475 -0.47 31.49 17.59
CA THR A 475 0.43 30.55 16.89
C THR A 475 -0.14 30.09 15.55
N ALA A 476 0.73 29.60 14.67
CA ALA A 476 0.34 28.92 13.44
C ALA A 476 1.44 27.92 13.00
N THR A 477 1.08 26.92 12.21
CA THR A 477 2.00 25.95 11.61
C THR A 477 2.05 26.13 10.10
N VAL A 478 3.25 26.26 9.54
CA VAL A 478 3.48 26.45 8.10
C VAL A 478 4.17 25.22 7.55
N SER A 479 3.73 24.69 6.41
CA SER A 479 4.32 23.50 5.77
C SER A 479 4.38 23.62 4.24
N TRP A 480 5.28 22.86 3.60
CA TRP A 480 5.51 22.90 2.15
C TRP A 480 6.03 21.56 1.58
N ALA A 481 6.22 21.47 0.26
CA ALA A 481 6.86 20.30 -0.36
C ALA A 481 8.39 20.31 -0.17
N ALA A 482 8.95 19.21 0.36
CA ALA A 482 10.38 19.10 0.62
C ALA A 482 11.20 18.81 -0.67
N SER A 483 12.46 19.23 -0.66
CA SER A 483 13.46 18.97 -1.70
C SER A 483 14.68 18.30 -1.08
N GLN A 484 15.29 17.38 -1.81
CA GLN A 484 16.40 16.58 -1.33
C GLN A 484 17.59 17.45 -0.93
N GLY A 485 18.06 17.34 0.31
CA GLY A 485 19.22 18.10 0.80
C GLY A 485 18.99 19.61 0.93
N ALA A 486 17.76 20.10 0.78
CA ALA A 486 17.44 21.50 0.98
C ALA A 486 17.32 21.86 2.47
N THR A 487 17.67 23.10 2.78
CA THR A 487 17.24 23.80 4.01
C THR A 487 16.27 24.91 3.61
N TYR A 488 15.58 25.52 4.58
CA TYR A 488 14.53 26.49 4.29
C TYR A 488 14.62 27.71 5.20
N LEU A 489 14.26 28.86 4.65
CA LEU A 489 14.03 30.09 5.41
C LEU A 489 12.54 30.40 5.38
N VAL A 490 11.98 30.78 6.52
CA VAL A 490 10.58 31.18 6.64
C VAL A 490 10.51 32.60 7.16
N ARG A 491 9.71 33.44 6.51
CA ARG A 491 9.44 34.80 6.96
C ARG A 491 7.95 35.10 6.96
N TYR A 492 7.50 35.94 7.89
CA TYR A 492 6.10 36.33 8.03
C TYR A 492 5.97 37.77 8.50
N ARG A 493 4.85 38.43 8.19
CA ARG A 493 4.56 39.80 8.64
C ARG A 493 3.07 40.13 8.60
N THR A 494 2.69 41.23 9.24
CA THR A 494 1.35 41.82 9.16
C THR A 494 1.28 42.83 8.01
N GLY A 495 0.63 42.50 6.90
CA GLY A 495 0.46 43.43 5.76
C GLY A 495 1.75 44.15 5.34
N THR A 496 1.87 45.45 5.61
CA THR A 496 3.04 46.30 5.27
C THR A 496 4.13 46.33 6.34
N GLY A 497 4.01 45.56 7.43
CA GLY A 497 4.97 45.50 8.53
C GLY A 497 6.35 44.96 8.14
N ALA A 498 7.28 44.98 9.11
CA ALA A 498 8.59 44.38 8.94
C ALA A 498 8.48 42.84 8.89
N TRP A 499 9.32 42.20 8.08
CA TRP A 499 9.43 40.74 8.04
C TRP A 499 10.07 40.20 9.31
N LEU A 500 9.35 39.30 9.98
CA LEU A 500 9.86 38.43 11.03
C LEU A 500 10.32 37.12 10.40
N THR A 501 11.23 36.41 11.06
CA THR A 501 11.75 35.11 10.59
C THR A 501 11.41 34.00 11.59
N ALA A 502 11.06 32.82 11.08
CA ALA A 502 10.84 31.63 11.89
C ALA A 502 11.95 30.59 11.65
N THR A 503 12.32 29.87 12.70
CA THR A 503 13.32 28.80 12.62
C THR A 503 12.69 27.52 12.08
N VAL A 504 13.39 26.85 11.17
CA VAL A 504 13.04 25.51 10.68
C VAL A 504 13.88 24.49 11.46
N PRO A 505 13.27 23.53 12.18
CA PRO A 505 14.02 22.58 12.98
C PRO A 505 14.81 21.60 12.09
N GLY A 506 16.11 21.84 11.91
CA GLY A 506 17.01 20.89 11.25
C GLY A 506 16.87 20.76 9.72
N PRO A 507 17.82 20.04 9.08
CA PRO A 507 17.79 19.79 7.65
C PRO A 507 16.64 18.83 7.27
N GLN A 508 16.03 19.05 6.10
CA GLN A 508 14.93 18.24 5.53
C GLN A 508 13.55 18.31 6.21
N LEU A 509 13.36 19.07 7.30
CA LEU A 509 12.00 19.35 7.78
C LEU A 509 11.33 20.44 6.92
N ASN A 510 10.12 20.13 6.46
CA ASN A 510 9.29 20.97 5.62
C ASN A 510 8.17 21.68 6.41
N ILE A 511 8.48 22.06 7.65
CA ILE A 511 7.54 22.63 8.62
C ILE A 511 8.20 23.73 9.45
N ALA A 512 7.46 24.79 9.77
CA ALA A 512 7.85 25.84 10.70
C ALA A 512 6.70 26.19 11.65
N TYR A 513 7.05 26.51 12.90
CA TYR A 513 6.12 26.93 13.94
C TYR A 513 6.24 28.42 14.17
N LEU A 514 5.14 29.14 13.96
CA LEU A 514 5.04 30.57 14.26
C LEU A 514 4.44 30.74 15.65
N SER A 515 5.04 31.62 16.45
CA SER A 515 4.59 31.96 17.80
C SER A 515 4.55 33.47 18.00
N SER A 516 3.96 33.90 19.12
CA SER A 516 3.85 35.32 19.49
C SER A 516 3.14 36.16 18.42
N LEU A 517 2.19 35.55 17.72
CA LEU A 517 1.33 36.25 16.76
C LEU A 517 0.29 37.08 17.52
N LEU A 518 -0.16 38.18 16.89
CA LEU A 518 -1.28 38.97 17.35
C LEU A 518 -2.57 38.28 16.93
N GLU A 519 -3.60 38.30 17.77
CA GLU A 519 -4.91 37.72 17.46
C GLU A 519 -5.66 38.50 16.39
N ALA A 520 -6.69 37.88 15.79
CA ALA A 520 -7.57 38.49 14.79
C ALA A 520 -6.82 39.29 13.70
N THR A 521 -5.56 38.92 13.45
CA THR A 521 -4.62 39.71 12.68
C THR A 521 -4.24 38.90 11.45
N THR A 522 -4.33 39.54 10.29
CA THR A 522 -3.93 38.92 9.04
C THR A 522 -2.43 39.03 8.86
N TYR A 523 -1.80 37.87 8.71
CA TYR A 523 -0.40 37.70 8.38
C TYR A 523 -0.24 37.21 6.95
N GLU A 524 0.89 37.52 6.35
CA GLU A 524 1.40 36.80 5.18
C GLU A 524 2.69 36.06 5.53
N VAL A 525 2.85 34.86 4.97
CA VAL A 525 4.05 34.03 5.11
C VAL A 525 4.65 33.69 3.76
N GLN A 526 5.97 33.61 3.71
CA GLN A 526 6.74 33.17 2.56
C GLN A 526 7.84 32.20 2.99
N VAL A 527 8.17 31.27 2.11
CA VAL A 527 9.24 30.29 2.31
C VAL A 527 10.23 30.37 1.15
N ALA A 528 11.52 30.29 1.44
CA ALA A 528 12.57 30.20 0.43
C ALA A 528 13.38 28.91 0.63
N THR A 529 13.60 28.20 -0.48
CA THR A 529 14.50 27.04 -0.51
C THR A 529 15.95 27.51 -0.49
N VAL A 530 16.79 26.86 0.33
CA VAL A 530 18.25 27.06 0.35
C VAL A 530 18.89 25.74 -0.08
N CYS A 531 19.51 25.76 -1.25
CA CYS A 531 20.17 24.61 -1.84
C CYS A 531 21.67 24.83 -1.92
N ASN A 532 22.45 23.92 -1.34
CA ASN A 532 23.92 24.02 -1.27
C ASN A 532 24.38 25.40 -0.76
N GLY A 533 23.72 25.94 0.26
CA GLY A 533 23.99 27.26 0.84
C GLY A 533 23.49 28.45 0.01
N THR A 534 22.94 28.24 -1.18
CA THR A 534 22.39 29.31 -2.02
C THR A 534 20.90 29.46 -1.75
N GLN A 535 20.49 30.64 -1.27
CA GLN A 535 19.08 30.99 -1.08
C GLN A 535 18.41 31.28 -2.43
N GLY A 536 17.26 30.67 -2.67
CA GLY A 536 16.38 30.94 -3.80
C GLY A 536 15.43 32.11 -3.60
N ALA A 537 14.52 32.28 -4.56
CA ALA A 537 13.45 33.28 -4.44
C ALA A 537 12.47 32.89 -3.33
N TRP A 538 11.84 33.89 -2.71
CA TRP A 538 10.71 33.67 -1.81
C TRP A 538 9.50 33.19 -2.58
N SER A 539 8.74 32.28 -1.99
CA SER A 539 7.43 31.87 -2.51
C SER A 539 6.48 33.06 -2.65
N PRO A 540 5.42 32.93 -3.48
CA PRO A 540 4.27 33.81 -3.35
C PRO A 540 3.77 33.85 -1.90
N SER A 541 3.26 35.00 -1.48
CA SER A 541 2.70 35.17 -0.14
C SER A 541 1.46 34.31 0.06
N THR A 542 1.42 33.58 1.16
CA THR A 542 0.21 32.91 1.65
C THR A 542 -0.33 33.68 2.85
N SER A 543 -1.57 34.15 2.76
CA SER A 543 -2.21 34.90 3.84
C SER A 543 -2.95 33.96 4.79
N PHE A 544 -2.92 34.27 6.08
CA PHE A 544 -3.73 33.62 7.11
C PHE A 544 -4.13 34.64 8.18
N THR A 545 -5.23 34.39 8.88
CA THR A 545 -5.71 35.28 9.96
C THR A 545 -5.78 34.47 11.25
N THR A 546 -5.12 34.96 12.30
CA THR A 546 -5.19 34.35 13.64
C THR A 546 -6.62 34.41 14.19
N ALA A 547 -6.96 33.46 15.05
CA ALA A 547 -8.28 33.42 15.66
C ALA A 547 -8.53 34.65 16.57
N THR A 548 -9.80 34.97 16.81
CA THR A 548 -10.22 35.97 17.80
C THR A 548 -10.07 35.42 19.23
N LEU A 549 -9.70 36.27 20.20
CA LEU A 549 -9.69 35.84 21.60
C LEU A 549 -11.04 35.29 22.02
N THR A 550 -11.04 34.18 22.73
CA THR A 550 -12.23 33.72 23.45
C THR A 550 -11.75 33.10 24.74
N TYR A 551 -12.30 33.57 25.86
CA TYR A 551 -12.05 32.98 27.17
C TYR A 551 -13.11 31.91 27.46
N CYS A 552 -12.72 30.90 28.23
CA CYS A 552 -13.67 29.94 28.77
C CYS A 552 -14.74 30.63 29.65
N THR A 553 -15.92 30.01 29.77
CA THR A 553 -16.98 30.51 30.66
C THR A 553 -16.74 30.05 32.10
N ALA A 554 -17.11 30.90 33.06
CA ALA A 554 -17.16 30.58 34.48
C ALA A 554 -18.51 31.07 35.02
N ASN A 555 -19.38 30.18 35.50
CA ASN A 555 -20.73 30.55 35.92
C ASN A 555 -21.16 29.83 37.20
N PRO A 556 -21.63 30.55 38.23
CA PRO A 556 -22.37 29.92 39.31
C PRO A 556 -23.75 29.46 38.81
N THR A 557 -24.29 28.38 39.39
CA THR A 557 -25.61 27.84 39.00
C THR A 557 -26.74 28.25 39.95
N SER A 558 -26.41 28.82 41.11
CA SER A 558 -27.40 29.35 42.05
C SER A 558 -28.16 30.53 41.44
N THR A 559 -29.44 30.62 41.76
CA THR A 559 -30.30 31.77 41.44
C THR A 559 -30.49 32.71 42.63
N THR A 560 -29.85 32.42 43.76
CA THR A 560 -29.93 33.20 45.00
C THR A 560 -28.55 33.66 45.44
N VAL A 561 -28.42 34.95 45.77
CA VAL A 561 -27.17 35.57 46.23
C VAL A 561 -27.00 35.31 47.73
N TYR A 562 -26.13 34.38 48.08
CA TYR A 562 -25.76 34.07 49.46
C TYR A 562 -24.47 34.78 49.90
N GLU A 563 -23.57 34.99 48.95
CA GLU A 563 -22.32 35.72 49.07
C GLU A 563 -22.00 36.36 47.73
N TYR A 564 -21.25 37.46 47.77
CA TYR A 564 -20.84 38.17 46.57
C TYR A 564 -19.57 39.01 46.82
N ILE A 565 -18.90 39.39 45.74
CA ILE A 565 -17.76 40.29 45.68
C ILE A 565 -18.31 41.72 45.75
N SER A 566 -18.10 42.41 46.86
CA SER A 566 -18.58 43.80 47.01
C SER A 566 -17.54 44.84 46.58
N ASN A 567 -16.27 44.48 46.63
CA ASN A 567 -15.19 45.33 46.17
C ASN A 567 -14.01 44.51 45.62
N VAL A 568 -13.50 44.94 44.47
CA VAL A 568 -12.16 44.56 43.97
C VAL A 568 -11.32 45.81 43.87
N THR A 569 -10.17 45.82 44.55
CA THR A 569 -9.18 46.90 44.43
C THR A 569 -7.86 46.33 43.96
N VAL A 570 -7.31 46.87 42.87
CA VAL A 570 -6.00 46.51 42.33
C VAL A 570 -5.09 47.73 42.41
N THR A 571 -3.99 47.61 43.16
CA THR A 571 -3.00 48.67 43.35
C THR A 571 -1.70 48.32 42.62
N PRO A 572 -1.44 48.93 41.46
CA PRO A 572 -0.18 48.77 40.75
C PRO A 572 0.99 49.43 41.49
N THR A 573 2.17 48.82 41.41
CA THR A 573 3.41 49.48 41.82
C THR A 573 3.76 50.58 40.83
N GLY A 574 3.78 51.83 41.30
CA GLY A 574 4.07 53.00 40.45
C GLY A 574 2.87 53.52 39.64
N GLY A 575 1.63 53.10 39.96
CA GLY A 575 0.41 53.57 39.29
C GLY A 575 -0.71 53.96 40.26
N THR A 576 -1.88 54.27 39.71
CA THR A 576 -3.09 54.59 40.47
C THR A 576 -3.90 53.33 40.76
N PRO A 577 -4.44 53.14 41.98
CA PRO A 577 -5.32 52.03 42.29
C PRO A 577 -6.60 52.06 41.43
N MET A 578 -6.99 50.90 40.90
CA MET A 578 -8.35 50.67 40.41
C MET A 578 -9.21 50.19 41.58
N VAL A 579 -10.38 50.81 41.76
CA VAL A 579 -11.37 50.43 42.78
C VAL A 579 -12.71 50.16 42.09
N SER A 580 -13.18 48.93 42.17
CA SER A 580 -14.49 48.51 41.67
C SER A 580 -15.38 48.16 42.85
N ASN A 581 -16.49 48.89 43.00
CA ASN A 581 -17.55 48.54 43.95
C ASN A 581 -18.72 47.95 43.18
N SER A 582 -19.24 46.84 43.69
CA SER A 582 -20.32 46.08 43.05
C SER A 582 -21.69 46.51 43.59
N PRO A 583 -22.74 46.52 42.75
CA PRO A 583 -24.09 46.85 43.22
C PRO A 583 -24.61 45.77 44.18
N SER A 584 -25.58 46.12 45.04
CA SER A 584 -26.18 45.19 46.00
C SER A 584 -27.68 44.99 45.71
N PRO A 585 -28.15 43.76 45.39
CA PRO A 585 -27.36 42.54 45.11
C PRO A 585 -26.73 42.58 43.70
N PRO A 586 -25.56 41.98 43.47
CA PRO A 586 -24.94 41.97 42.15
C PRO A 586 -25.46 40.84 41.25
N PRO A 587 -25.23 40.92 39.94
CA PRO A 587 -25.33 39.78 39.03
C PRO A 587 -24.30 38.69 39.39
N PHE A 588 -24.62 37.44 39.08
CA PHE A 588 -23.73 36.30 39.31
C PHE A 588 -22.47 36.27 38.42
N TYR A 589 -22.54 36.93 37.26
CA TYR A 589 -21.43 37.14 36.34
C TYR A 589 -21.51 38.58 35.82
N THR A 590 -20.40 39.31 35.93
CA THR A 590 -20.29 40.66 35.35
C THR A 590 -18.96 40.83 34.62
N ASP A 591 -18.99 41.22 33.35
CA ASP A 591 -17.79 41.68 32.63
C ASP A 591 -17.74 43.22 32.66
N TYR A 592 -16.84 43.76 33.47
CA TYR A 592 -16.57 45.19 33.58
C TYR A 592 -15.58 45.69 32.52
N GLY A 593 -15.12 44.84 31.60
CA GLY A 593 -14.08 45.18 30.63
C GLY A 593 -14.39 46.40 29.73
N SER A 594 -15.66 46.69 29.47
CA SER A 594 -16.07 47.87 28.69
C SER A 594 -16.16 49.17 29.51
N ASP A 595 -16.03 49.11 30.84
CA ASP A 595 -16.10 50.28 31.71
C ASP A 595 -14.71 50.92 31.88
N PRO A 596 -14.48 52.13 31.33
CA PRO A 596 -13.18 52.79 31.42
C PRO A 596 -12.80 53.19 32.85
N THR A 597 -13.75 53.33 33.78
CA THR A 597 -13.49 53.66 35.19
C THR A 597 -12.95 52.47 35.98
N ARG A 598 -13.14 51.25 35.47
CA ARG A 598 -12.68 49.99 36.05
C ARG A 598 -11.49 49.39 35.28
N LEU A 599 -10.88 50.17 34.39
CA LEU A 599 -9.69 49.76 33.65
C LEU A 599 -8.49 49.67 34.59
N ILE A 600 -7.87 48.49 34.64
CA ILE A 600 -6.65 48.28 35.43
C ILE A 600 -5.45 48.62 34.55
N THR A 601 -4.52 49.43 35.06
CA THR A 601 -3.23 49.67 34.40
C THR A 601 -2.11 49.09 35.25
N LEU A 602 -1.37 48.12 34.69
CA LEU A 602 -0.23 47.49 35.33
C LEU A 602 1.04 47.75 34.51
N PHE A 603 2.20 47.72 35.18
CA PHE A 603 3.48 47.95 34.52
C PHE A 603 4.31 46.67 34.42
N ARG A 604 4.80 46.34 33.22
CA ARG A 604 5.60 45.14 32.96
C ARG A 604 6.86 45.10 33.82
N GLY A 605 7.18 43.92 34.33
CA GLY A 605 8.36 43.67 35.17
C GLY A 605 8.27 44.21 36.59
N THR A 606 7.14 44.78 37.01
CA THR A 606 6.97 45.24 38.38
C THR A 606 6.64 44.09 39.34
N ALA A 607 7.18 44.18 40.55
CA ALA A 607 6.83 43.35 41.69
C ALA A 607 6.06 44.17 42.72
N ASN A 608 5.47 43.51 43.73
CA ASN A 608 4.71 44.15 44.82
C ASN A 608 3.42 44.87 44.38
N ASN A 609 2.87 44.54 43.21
CA ASN A 609 1.49 44.90 42.91
C ASN A 609 0.59 44.17 43.90
N SER A 610 -0.54 44.77 44.28
CA SER A 610 -1.46 44.15 45.24
C SER A 610 -2.89 44.13 44.74
N ILE A 611 -3.63 43.09 45.10
CA ILE A 611 -5.06 42.96 44.89
C ILE A 611 -5.73 42.72 46.23
N SER A 612 -6.90 43.34 46.45
CA SER A 612 -7.79 43.01 47.55
C SER A 612 -9.21 42.77 47.05
N VAL A 613 -9.87 41.77 47.63
CA VAL A 613 -11.24 41.38 47.32
C VAL A 613 -12.04 41.37 48.62
N THR A 614 -13.16 42.10 48.64
CA THR A 614 -14.09 42.13 49.77
C THR A 614 -15.28 41.23 49.47
N LYS A 615 -15.52 40.27 50.37
CA LYS A 615 -16.65 39.33 50.37
C LYS A 615 -17.76 39.90 51.24
N THR A 616 -18.99 39.91 50.73
CA THR A 616 -20.18 40.33 51.48
C THR A 616 -21.17 39.17 51.57
N TYR A 617 -21.80 39.03 52.74
CA TYR A 617 -22.76 37.98 53.06
C TYR A 617 -24.06 38.63 53.55
N PRO A 618 -25.12 38.73 52.72
CA PRO A 618 -26.35 39.43 53.10
C PRO A 618 -27.06 38.88 54.34
N ASN A 619 -26.97 37.56 54.58
CA ASN A 619 -27.75 36.88 55.62
C ASN A 619 -26.87 36.14 56.64
N SER A 620 -25.90 35.33 56.20
CA SER A 620 -25.09 34.46 57.08
C SER A 620 -23.69 34.28 56.53
N LEU A 621 -22.70 34.21 57.43
CA LEU A 621 -21.30 34.04 57.08
C LEU A 621 -21.01 32.58 56.68
N TRP A 622 -20.54 32.39 55.44
CA TRP A 622 -20.13 31.09 54.90
C TRP A 622 -18.64 31.06 54.57
N ASN A 623 -18.06 29.86 54.53
CA ASN A 623 -16.68 29.68 54.10
C ASN A 623 -16.60 29.82 52.57
N ALA A 624 -16.10 30.96 52.10
CA ALA A 624 -15.91 31.22 50.67
C ALA A 624 -14.43 31.49 50.36
N SER A 625 -13.96 30.96 49.23
CA SER A 625 -12.63 31.21 48.69
C SER A 625 -12.70 32.28 47.60
N ALA A 626 -11.64 33.05 47.43
CA ALA A 626 -11.50 33.98 46.31
C ALA A 626 -10.20 33.72 45.58
N ARG A 627 -10.27 33.62 44.24
CA ARG A 627 -9.10 33.56 43.37
C ARG A 627 -9.21 34.57 42.25
N ALA A 628 -8.06 35.02 41.77
CA ALA A 628 -7.99 35.88 40.61
C ALA A 628 -6.82 35.50 39.70
N TRP A 629 -7.01 35.68 38.40
CA TRP A 629 -6.02 35.42 37.35
C TRP A 629 -5.92 36.62 36.41
N ILE A 630 -4.75 36.84 35.82
CA ILE A 630 -4.55 37.75 34.69
C ILE A 630 -3.90 36.99 33.56
N ASP A 631 -4.54 36.90 32.40
CA ASP A 631 -3.96 36.30 31.18
C ASP A 631 -2.84 37.19 30.65
N PHE A 632 -1.67 37.14 31.25
CA PHE A 632 -0.56 38.04 30.96
C PHE A 632 -0.03 37.83 29.54
N ASN A 633 -0.11 36.62 29.02
CA ASN A 633 0.41 36.27 27.69
C ASN A 633 -0.63 36.47 26.57
N ARG A 634 -1.89 36.68 26.94
CA ARG A 634 -3.04 36.96 26.07
C ARG A 634 -3.38 35.81 25.12
N ASN A 635 -3.23 34.57 25.57
CA ASN A 635 -3.51 33.36 24.79
C ASN A 635 -4.95 32.83 24.96
N GLY A 636 -5.77 33.47 25.80
CA GLY A 636 -7.17 33.09 26.05
C GLY A 636 -7.35 32.00 27.11
N VAL A 637 -6.27 31.56 27.75
CA VAL A 637 -6.26 30.54 28.80
C VAL A 637 -5.71 31.17 30.08
N PHE A 638 -6.38 30.97 31.21
CA PHE A 638 -5.86 31.38 32.51
C PHE A 638 -5.03 30.25 33.11
N GLU A 639 -3.71 30.35 33.07
CA GLU A 639 -2.83 29.32 33.63
C GLU A 639 -2.65 29.44 35.15
N ASP A 640 -2.17 28.36 35.79
CA ASP A 640 -1.79 28.41 37.21
C ASP A 640 -0.68 29.42 37.49
N SER A 641 0.23 29.64 36.53
CA SER A 641 1.28 30.66 36.60
C SER A 641 0.76 32.10 36.56
N GLU A 642 -0.49 32.28 36.16
CA GLU A 642 -1.16 33.58 35.99
C GLU A 642 -2.08 33.93 37.15
N ARG A 643 -2.16 33.05 38.16
CA ARG A 643 -2.95 33.28 39.36
C ARG A 643 -2.30 34.35 40.24
N ILE A 644 -3.02 35.46 40.44
CA ILE A 644 -2.56 36.62 41.24
C ILE A 644 -3.17 36.69 42.64
N LEU A 645 -4.22 35.90 42.91
CA LEU A 645 -4.82 35.74 44.24
C LEU A 645 -5.24 34.27 44.44
N ASP A 646 -4.88 33.69 45.59
CA ASP A 646 -5.23 32.32 45.95
C ASP A 646 -5.59 32.22 47.43
N THR A 647 -6.86 32.44 47.76
CA THR A 647 -7.31 32.42 49.16
C THR A 647 -8.19 31.20 49.41
N PRO A 648 -7.91 30.38 50.44
CA PRO A 648 -8.73 29.21 50.75
C PRO A 648 -10.10 29.63 51.29
N SER A 649 -11.05 28.68 51.33
CA SER A 649 -12.38 28.93 51.88
C SER A 649 -12.30 29.29 53.37
N ASN A 650 -12.75 30.50 53.71
CA ASN A 650 -12.78 31.03 55.07
C ASN A 650 -13.86 32.12 55.20
N GLN A 651 -14.10 32.60 56.42
CA GLN A 651 -15.04 33.68 56.74
C GLN A 651 -14.38 35.08 56.77
N ILE A 652 -13.12 35.21 56.32
CA ILE A 652 -12.44 36.51 56.26
C ILE A 652 -13.05 37.31 55.11
N THR A 653 -13.65 38.45 55.44
CA THR A 653 -14.37 39.31 54.49
C THR A 653 -13.42 40.06 53.56
N LEU A 654 -12.34 40.64 54.07
CA LEU A 654 -11.31 41.27 53.23
C LEU A 654 -10.12 40.33 53.05
N VAL A 655 -9.93 39.83 51.84
CA VAL A 655 -8.74 39.05 51.47
C VAL A 655 -7.87 39.85 50.52
N ASN A 656 -6.56 39.63 50.58
CA ASN A 656 -5.59 40.33 49.73
C ASN A 656 -4.42 39.43 49.35
N GLY A 657 -3.67 39.87 48.35
CA GLY A 657 -2.46 39.21 47.86
C GLY A 657 -1.53 40.20 47.16
N THR A 658 -0.27 39.81 47.02
CA THR A 658 0.70 40.53 46.19
C THR A 658 1.11 39.66 45.01
N PHE A 659 1.41 40.29 43.88
CA PHE A 659 1.77 39.60 42.65
C PHE A 659 2.79 40.39 41.81
N THR A 660 3.43 39.68 40.89
CA THR A 660 4.37 40.24 39.92
C THR A 660 3.71 40.31 38.54
N VAL A 661 4.04 41.34 37.77
CA VAL A 661 3.69 41.42 36.35
C VAL A 661 4.88 40.91 35.55
N PRO A 662 4.71 39.89 34.69
CA PRO A 662 5.78 39.42 33.83
C PRO A 662 6.40 40.58 33.01
N GLY A 663 7.68 40.47 32.68
CA GLY A 663 8.43 41.52 31.99
C GLY A 663 8.17 41.54 30.50
N THR A 664 9.19 41.30 29.68
CA THR A 664 9.03 41.28 28.21
C THR A 664 8.28 40.04 27.72
N ALA A 665 7.97 39.96 26.42
CA ALA A 665 7.40 38.75 25.80
C ALA A 665 8.20 37.46 26.09
N ALA A 666 9.53 37.55 26.17
CA ALA A 666 10.39 36.42 26.52
C ALA A 666 10.18 35.93 27.97
N GLN A 667 9.57 36.76 28.81
CA GLN A 667 9.23 36.47 30.20
C GLN A 667 7.72 36.21 30.37
N GLY A 668 6.94 36.17 29.29
CA GLY A 668 5.53 35.79 29.29
C GLY A 668 4.51 36.92 29.26
N ALA A 669 4.90 38.20 29.10
CA ALA A 669 3.93 39.30 29.00
C ALA A 669 3.58 39.67 27.55
N TYR A 670 2.31 39.97 27.32
CA TYR A 670 1.81 40.51 26.06
C TYR A 670 2.34 41.94 25.83
N MET A 671 2.94 42.16 24.66
CA MET A 671 3.57 43.43 24.28
C MET A 671 2.67 44.33 23.42
N GLY A 672 1.47 43.87 23.06
CA GLY A 672 0.54 44.66 22.26
C GLY A 672 -0.19 45.75 23.05
N ASN A 673 -0.99 46.53 22.35
CA ASN A 673 -1.74 47.67 22.88
C ASN A 673 -3.18 47.33 23.30
N LEU A 674 -3.63 46.10 23.05
CA LEU A 674 -4.94 45.62 23.48
C LEU A 674 -4.90 45.18 24.94
N PRO A 675 -5.99 45.35 25.71
CA PRO A 675 -6.05 44.87 27.08
C PRO A 675 -5.99 43.33 27.13
N VAL A 676 -5.39 42.83 28.20
CA VAL A 676 -5.55 41.45 28.68
C VAL A 676 -6.73 41.36 29.64
N LYS A 677 -7.18 40.14 29.98
CA LYS A 677 -8.30 39.95 30.90
C LYS A 677 -7.82 39.56 32.29
N MET A 678 -8.43 40.15 33.31
CA MET A 678 -8.38 39.66 34.69
C MET A 678 -9.73 39.04 35.03
N ARG A 679 -9.73 37.88 35.69
CA ARG A 679 -10.92 37.23 36.21
C ARG A 679 -10.81 37.07 37.71
N VAL A 680 -11.86 37.44 38.45
CA VAL A 680 -12.00 37.23 39.90
C VAL A 680 -13.19 36.31 40.14
N ILE A 681 -12.99 35.26 40.91
CA ILE A 681 -14.05 34.30 41.26
C ILE A 681 -14.12 34.16 42.78
N LEU A 682 -15.33 34.37 43.31
CA LEU A 682 -15.72 33.97 44.65
C LEU A 682 -16.49 32.66 44.56
N ARG A 683 -16.17 31.69 45.43
CA ARG A 683 -16.88 30.41 45.47
C ARG A 683 -17.07 29.91 46.90
N GLU A 684 -18.28 29.48 47.22
CA GLU A 684 -18.55 28.77 48.47
C GLU A 684 -17.94 27.36 48.44
N SER A 685 -17.33 26.95 49.56
CA SER A 685 -16.92 25.55 49.82
C SER A 685 -16.16 24.89 48.67
N GLY A 686 -14.88 25.25 48.51
CA GLY A 686 -13.99 24.72 47.47
C GLY A 686 -13.19 25.83 46.78
N LEU A 687 -12.19 25.46 45.99
CA LEU A 687 -11.36 26.40 45.24
C LEU A 687 -11.95 26.62 43.84
N PRO A 688 -12.09 27.86 43.35
CA PRO A 688 -12.59 28.10 42.01
C PRO A 688 -11.53 27.72 40.96
N ASN A 689 -12.02 27.23 39.83
CA ASN A 689 -11.28 27.06 38.57
C ASN A 689 -11.64 28.26 37.67
N PRO A 690 -10.71 28.84 36.88
CA PRO A 690 -11.01 29.94 35.98
C PRO A 690 -12.07 29.59 34.92
N CYS A 691 -12.36 28.30 34.70
CA CYS A 691 -13.34 27.78 33.77
C CYS A 691 -14.31 26.80 34.44
N GLY A 692 -15.56 26.73 33.96
CA GLY A 692 -16.55 25.73 34.34
C GLY A 692 -17.73 26.28 35.15
N THR A 693 -18.43 25.39 35.84
CA THR A 693 -19.60 25.75 36.67
C THR A 693 -19.37 25.41 38.14
N PHE A 694 -19.99 26.17 39.03
CA PHE A 694 -19.98 25.94 40.47
C PHE A 694 -21.33 26.35 41.07
N THR A 695 -21.68 25.87 42.27
CA THR A 695 -23.03 26.08 42.78
C THR A 695 -23.27 27.50 43.27
N TYR A 696 -22.41 27.99 44.18
CA TYR A 696 -22.59 29.27 44.86
C TYR A 696 -21.34 30.15 44.72
N GLY A 697 -21.56 31.43 44.42
CA GLY A 697 -20.53 32.46 44.33
C GLY A 697 -20.79 33.46 43.20
N GLU A 698 -19.74 34.13 42.75
CA GLU A 698 -19.80 35.20 41.74
C GLU A 698 -18.52 35.23 40.90
N VAL A 699 -18.65 35.69 39.65
CA VAL A 699 -17.53 35.96 38.74
C VAL A 699 -17.54 37.42 38.29
N GLU A 700 -16.38 38.07 38.36
CA GLU A 700 -16.16 39.40 37.79
C GLU A 700 -14.96 39.39 36.85
N ASP A 701 -15.14 39.93 35.64
CA ASP A 701 -14.09 40.06 34.63
C ASP A 701 -13.73 41.55 34.43
N TYR A 702 -12.45 41.84 34.25
CA TYR A 702 -11.90 43.19 34.10
C TYR A 702 -10.89 43.25 32.96
N ASN A 703 -10.83 44.39 32.27
CA ASN A 703 -9.75 44.64 31.31
C ASN A 703 -8.52 45.21 32.03
N VAL A 704 -7.34 44.74 31.64
CA VAL A 704 -6.05 45.16 32.16
C VAL A 704 -5.16 45.62 31.00
N VAL A 705 -4.62 46.83 31.08
CA VAL A 705 -3.60 47.32 30.15
C VAL A 705 -2.23 47.10 30.77
N LEU A 706 -1.33 46.45 30.01
CA LEU A 706 0.08 46.30 30.35
C LEU A 706 0.87 47.44 29.69
N ALA A 707 1.41 48.34 30.51
CA ALA A 707 2.26 49.43 30.10
C ALA A 707 3.72 49.17 30.50
N ASP A 708 4.66 49.92 29.93
CA ASP A 708 6.05 49.93 30.39
C ASP A 708 6.26 51.15 31.29
N LEU A 709 6.95 50.97 32.41
CA LEU A 709 7.45 52.11 33.18
C LEU A 709 8.43 52.88 32.30
N GLN A 710 8.17 54.17 32.10
CA GLN A 710 9.13 55.04 31.44
C GLN A 710 10.44 55.03 32.23
N PRO A 711 11.60 54.83 31.58
CA PRO A 711 12.88 54.96 32.26
C PRO A 711 13.02 56.37 32.83
N CYS A 712 13.73 56.50 33.96
CA CYS A 712 14.03 57.82 34.52
C CYS A 712 14.84 58.62 33.49
N THR A 713 14.28 59.72 33.00
CA THR A 713 14.96 60.65 32.10
C THR A 713 14.95 62.05 32.69
N THR A 714 15.87 62.89 32.25
CA THR A 714 15.89 64.33 32.57
C THR A 714 14.93 65.15 31.71
N ALA A 715 14.11 64.50 30.86
CA ALA A 715 13.14 65.18 30.00
C ALA A 715 11.88 65.52 30.80
N ALA A 716 11.31 66.70 30.54
CA ALA A 716 10.05 67.12 31.18
C ALA A 716 8.91 66.15 30.83
N PRO A 717 8.04 65.76 31.77
CA PRO A 717 6.90 64.90 31.47
C PRO A 717 5.95 65.56 30.47
N THR A 718 5.62 64.87 29.37
CA THR A 718 4.64 65.34 28.37
C THR A 718 3.75 64.19 27.90
N PRO A 719 2.41 64.35 27.82
CA PRO A 719 1.62 65.54 28.19
C PRO A 719 1.09 65.47 29.63
N ILE A 720 1.27 66.54 30.39
CA ILE A 720 0.57 66.75 31.67
C ILE A 720 -0.81 67.34 31.35
N THR A 721 -1.86 66.54 31.45
CA THR A 721 -3.24 67.05 31.37
C THR A 721 -3.70 67.38 32.79
N VAL A 722 -3.74 68.68 33.13
CA VAL A 722 -4.36 69.15 34.36
C VAL A 722 -5.85 69.34 34.10
N THR A 723 -6.71 68.47 34.61
CA THR A 723 -8.15 68.77 34.68
C THR A 723 -8.38 69.78 35.81
N THR A 724 -8.62 71.04 35.46
CA THR A 724 -9.04 72.08 36.40
C THR A 724 -10.34 71.68 37.10
N PRO A 725 -10.42 71.70 38.44
CA PRO A 725 -11.69 71.55 39.13
C PRO A 725 -12.53 72.81 38.92
N THR A 726 -13.77 72.65 38.47
CA THR A 726 -14.77 73.73 38.49
C THR A 726 -15.18 73.99 39.93
N HIS A 727 -14.80 75.16 40.45
CA HIS A 727 -15.32 75.68 41.72
C HIS A 727 -16.48 76.66 41.43
N ASN A 728 -17.54 76.54 42.25
CA ASN A 728 -18.68 77.46 42.49
C ASN A 728 -19.94 77.17 41.65
N THR A 729 -21.14 77.11 42.23
CA THR A 729 -21.65 78.02 43.29
C THR A 729 -22.38 77.34 44.46
N ALA A 730 -22.43 78.13 45.54
CA ALA A 730 -23.17 77.99 46.78
C ALA A 730 -24.60 77.42 46.69
#